data_AF-A0A3Q2R1T2-F1
#
_entry.id   AF-A0A3Q2R1T2-F1
#
_cell.length_a   1.000
_cell.length_b   1.000
_cell.length_c   1.000
_cell.angle_alpha   90.00
_cell.angle_beta   90.00
_cell.angle_gamma   90.00
#
_symmetry.space_group_name_H-M   'P 1'
#
loop_
_entity.id
_entity.type
_entity.pdbx_description
1 polymer ?
#
loop_
_entity_poly.entity_id
_entity_poly.type
_entity_poly.pdbx_seq_one_letter_code
_entity_poly.pdbx_strand_id
1 'polypeptide(L)'
;MGRLCEADSFNPAGMRERASPRPNGGVGESRTSPSWRELMKKRQLPRGVKVGLRVPWNAEDCQLCGLHLAVAGEASSHMKKVHKATAVTFFCKVCAGYRHTFRSAAAHASRCGGKVNKIRNGRDVKCDMCVARYATQRGLSSHKRQKHLTAGLNGPSRGPRILSASPGSTVSLSPVSPSSALSPAVECGSSLRAVFDRSLTTRESEKVPDPLTTSIKELNGWLKSQMRRMRSGKRVTKRRGNAFGYRRTSDLHSKNPKKAAYRIMQKLYERDKGEVAAMILDDLVNQQCPIELKTIEDTYRTVWEGTDGYQGLGRFTQFPKADNNFLIWPLTPEEVCGTLKSMRKRSAAGPDRIKLADLIRWDGMGLKLSAAYNCMLYNGKLPACLKNSRTILLPKTSDHRSLTEIGNWRPITVGSVILRVLSSILAARMSEACPLHQSQRGFVKRHGCAENVFTLKGLLALSRKQNRAISVAVIDLARAFDSVSHIHILDVLRHRGVDELMIQFIMNSYQRAITKIETAKGSSEEIKIKLGVKQGDPMSPILFNLAIDPLLHFLERKGRGFEAAGHSFTSLAYADDLILVSDSRRGILRNLNILQEFLSVTGLRVKITKCGGFVLDRVARARVLNACGPLRLCGQDIPWIGAGDKFDYLGVQVNPTKDIIAPNVFQTVKDMVDRISSATLKPSQKVCLLKRYAMPRVTYSAVLGMAKMNTLSEADRLVRMAVKDWLHLDPSTVDGLIYCGGKDGGLGIMRLEKQIPLLQLKEILGLLKSEDSAVSSVVRESTPHELLNRLWRKVLGENVSRSATTFDPDGIEGKTLNSTIWRKSEFTNWANKKSQGQGILLFRNDNISNHWLITTHCLHESEFILALKLRTNNVNTLTTQSRGRGGAVLCRLCKKEPESLCHILSRCPKLKRARMLNHNKICALVADEAKRKNWQVHQEKHFKSEATGTGVPDLVLVRNGKALVLDVAICFERSTRSLASVAEYKIRKYTPFVPLIMKDLQLDSAEVHGFPVGARGKWPKECSVVLEEMGLSKTERKSVAKKLAKRALLLSTDTIKLYRKLLKKRK
;
A
#
# COMPACT_ATOMS: atom_id res chain seq x y z
N MET A 1 -40.43 8.74 -62.43
CA MET A 1 -39.23 9.58 -62.67
C MET A 1 -38.11 9.07 -61.76
N GLY A 2 -36.98 8.54 -62.20
CA GLY A 2 -36.70 7.39 -63.11
C GLY A 2 -35.89 6.35 -62.29
N ARG A 3 -36.12 5.03 -62.39
CA ARG A 3 -35.66 4.07 -63.44
C ARG A 3 -34.14 4.16 -63.67
N LEU A 4 -33.33 3.09 -63.75
CA LEU A 4 -33.51 1.63 -63.82
C LEU A 4 -32.08 1.00 -63.83
N CYS A 5 -32.00 -0.32 -63.63
CA CYS A 5 -30.93 -1.25 -64.06
C CYS A 5 -29.57 -1.16 -63.34
N GLU A 6 -28.82 -2.23 -63.05
CA GLU A 6 -28.83 -3.67 -63.39
C GLU A 6 -27.87 -4.35 -62.37
N ALA A 7 -28.15 -5.55 -61.82
CA ALA A 7 -27.83 -6.88 -62.39
C ALA A 7 -26.28 -7.11 -62.44
N ASP A 8 -25.68 -8.26 -62.14
CA ASP A 8 -26.14 -9.65 -62.16
C ASP A 8 -24.97 -10.52 -61.62
N SER A 9 -25.19 -11.51 -60.72
CA SER A 9 -25.29 -12.96 -61.01
C SER A 9 -23.99 -13.66 -61.43
N PHE A 10 -23.53 -14.69 -60.70
CA PHE A 10 -23.66 -16.11 -61.08
C PHE A 10 -22.87 -17.06 -60.16
N ASN A 11 -23.52 -18.18 -59.90
CA ASN A 11 -23.11 -19.42 -59.22
C ASN A 11 -22.48 -20.37 -60.31
N PRO A 12 -22.38 -21.71 -60.13
CA PRO A 12 -21.50 -22.59 -59.35
C PRO A 12 -20.72 -23.60 -60.25
N ALA A 13 -20.21 -24.68 -59.64
CA ALA A 13 -19.80 -25.99 -60.20
C ALA A 13 -18.27 -26.16 -60.47
N GLY A 14 -17.62 -27.27 -60.12
CA GLY A 14 -18.13 -28.57 -59.69
C GLY A 14 -17.08 -29.47 -59.01
N MET A 15 -17.62 -30.33 -58.14
CA MET A 15 -17.39 -31.78 -57.97
C MET A 15 -15.98 -32.40 -58.02
N ARG A 16 -15.66 -33.05 -56.88
CA ARG A 16 -15.09 -34.43 -56.69
C ARG A 16 -13.65 -34.66 -57.23
N GLU A 17 -12.69 -35.26 -56.51
CA GLU A 17 -12.79 -36.43 -55.64
C GLU A 17 -11.53 -36.64 -54.76
N ARG A 18 -11.77 -37.05 -53.49
CA ARG A 18 -10.99 -37.91 -52.54
C ARG A 18 -9.44 -37.80 -52.45
N ALA A 19 -8.95 -37.34 -51.29
CA ALA A 19 -8.32 -38.19 -50.24
C ALA A 19 -7.95 -37.37 -48.98
N SER A 20 -8.37 -37.86 -47.80
CA SER A 20 -8.05 -37.38 -46.43
C SER A 20 -6.63 -37.80 -45.99
N PRO A 21 -6.02 -37.35 -44.86
CA PRO A 21 -6.56 -36.58 -43.73
C PRO A 21 -5.71 -35.38 -43.17
N ARG A 22 -6.43 -34.35 -42.69
CA ARG A 22 -6.20 -33.38 -41.57
C ARG A 22 -4.77 -33.20 -40.95
N PRO A 23 -4.39 -31.95 -40.60
CA PRO A 23 -4.82 -31.40 -39.29
C PRO A 23 -5.37 -29.97 -39.29
N ASN A 24 -6.43 -29.83 -38.48
CA ASN A 24 -7.16 -28.65 -38.03
C ASN A 24 -6.29 -27.41 -37.72
N GLY A 25 -6.48 -26.35 -38.50
CA GLY A 25 -6.24 -24.96 -38.12
C GLY A 25 -7.52 -24.16 -38.33
N GLY A 26 -8.34 -24.01 -37.28
CA GLY A 26 -9.56 -23.21 -37.30
C GLY A 26 -9.33 -21.83 -36.71
N VAL A 27 -9.24 -20.83 -37.58
CA VAL A 27 -9.25 -19.40 -37.25
C VAL A 27 -10.56 -19.07 -36.55
N GLY A 28 -10.48 -18.59 -35.30
CA GLY A 28 -11.63 -18.07 -34.57
C GLY A 28 -11.89 -16.61 -34.96
N GLU A 29 -12.96 -16.37 -35.71
CA GLU A 29 -13.55 -15.05 -35.92
C GLU A 29 -13.89 -14.38 -34.58
N SER A 30 -13.29 -13.21 -34.32
CA SER A 30 -13.71 -12.36 -33.21
C SER A 30 -15.06 -11.73 -33.51
N ARG A 31 -16.15 -12.32 -33.03
CA ARG A 31 -17.46 -11.65 -32.97
C ARG A 31 -17.32 -10.36 -32.15
N THR A 32 -17.36 -9.21 -32.82
CA THR A 32 -17.49 -7.92 -32.17
C THR A 32 -18.83 -7.87 -31.44
N SER A 33 -18.79 -7.52 -30.15
CA SER A 33 -20.00 -7.39 -29.33
C SER A 33 -20.91 -6.31 -29.92
N PRO A 34 -22.23 -6.52 -30.06
CA PRO A 34 -23.13 -5.50 -30.61
C PRO A 34 -23.06 -4.21 -29.80
N SER A 35 -23.10 -3.07 -30.50
CA SER A 35 -22.95 -1.76 -29.87
C SER A 35 -24.11 -1.46 -28.93
N TRP A 36 -23.88 -0.62 -27.91
CA TRP A 36 -24.91 -0.24 -26.93
C TRP A 36 -26.18 0.33 -27.61
N ARG A 37 -26.02 1.03 -28.74
CA ARG A 37 -27.13 1.60 -29.51
C ARG A 37 -28.00 0.54 -30.21
N GLU A 38 -27.41 -0.56 -30.68
CA GLU A 38 -28.16 -1.65 -31.32
C GLU A 38 -28.95 -2.51 -30.32
N LEU A 39 -28.37 -2.75 -29.14
CA LEU A 39 -29.05 -3.49 -28.06
C LEU A 39 -30.24 -2.71 -27.50
N MET A 40 -30.13 -1.39 -27.40
CA MET A 40 -31.22 -0.52 -26.95
C MET A 40 -32.37 -0.45 -27.99
N LYS A 41 -32.07 -0.47 -29.30
CA LYS A 41 -33.10 -0.61 -30.36
C LYS A 41 -33.87 -1.93 -30.26
N LYS A 42 -33.21 -3.00 -29.82
CA LYS A 42 -33.82 -4.32 -29.56
C LYS A 42 -34.38 -4.47 -28.14
N ARG A 43 -34.47 -3.38 -27.36
CA ARG A 43 -35.02 -3.36 -25.99
C ARG A 43 -34.31 -4.31 -25.01
N GLN A 44 -33.01 -4.55 -25.21
CA GLN A 44 -32.19 -5.45 -24.38
C GLN A 44 -31.03 -4.71 -23.69
N LEU A 45 -30.72 -5.11 -22.45
CA LEU A 45 -29.56 -4.58 -21.73
C LEU A 45 -28.27 -5.34 -22.14
N PRO A 46 -27.15 -4.63 -22.33
CA PRO A 46 -25.85 -5.27 -22.51
C PRO A 46 -25.42 -6.11 -21.30
N ARG A 47 -24.66 -7.17 -21.54
CA ARG A 47 -24.10 -8.02 -20.48
C ARG A 47 -23.17 -7.19 -19.60
N GLY A 48 -23.36 -7.26 -18.27
CA GLY A 48 -22.53 -6.53 -17.31
C GLY A 48 -23.12 -5.25 -16.73
N VAL A 49 -24.24 -4.74 -17.28
CA VAL A 49 -24.79 -3.42 -16.91
C VAL A 49 -25.51 -3.44 -15.56
N LYS A 50 -25.24 -2.41 -14.75
CA LYS A 50 -25.94 -2.11 -13.49
C LYS A 50 -27.00 -1.04 -13.72
N VAL A 51 -28.18 -1.22 -13.14
CA VAL A 51 -29.33 -0.32 -13.30
C VAL A 51 -29.57 0.47 -12.02
N GLY A 52 -29.89 1.76 -12.15
CA GLY A 52 -30.24 2.65 -11.04
C GLY A 52 -31.73 3.01 -11.06
N LEU A 53 -32.42 2.81 -9.94
CA LEU A 53 -33.85 3.15 -9.76
C LEU A 53 -33.99 4.32 -8.78
N ARG A 54 -34.87 5.28 -9.08
CA ARG A 54 -35.06 6.47 -8.23
C ARG A 54 -36.15 6.21 -7.18
N VAL A 55 -35.90 6.57 -5.92
CA VAL A 55 -36.84 6.39 -4.79
C VAL A 55 -37.12 7.73 -4.06
N PRO A 56 -38.33 8.02 -3.58
CA PRO A 56 -39.55 7.21 -3.71
C PRO A 56 -39.93 6.99 -5.18
N TRP A 57 -40.33 5.75 -5.46
CA TRP A 57 -40.64 5.26 -6.80
C TRP A 57 -42.07 5.63 -7.12
N ASN A 58 -42.28 6.19 -8.29
CA ASN A 58 -43.62 6.43 -8.81
C ASN A 58 -43.90 5.29 -9.79
N ALA A 59 -45.12 4.77 -9.80
CA ALA A 59 -45.51 3.75 -10.76
C ALA A 59 -45.21 4.25 -12.19
N GLU A 60 -44.41 3.51 -12.94
CA GLU A 60 -43.99 3.87 -14.29
C GLU A 60 -43.76 2.60 -15.11
N ASP A 61 -43.95 2.70 -16.42
CA ASP A 61 -43.73 1.58 -17.32
C ASP A 61 -42.24 1.35 -17.55
N CYS A 62 -41.85 0.08 -17.65
CA CYS A 62 -40.51 -0.31 -17.98
C CYS A 62 -40.13 0.25 -19.37
N GLN A 63 -39.16 1.17 -19.42
CA GLN A 63 -38.70 1.80 -20.66
C GLN A 63 -38.08 0.82 -21.68
N LEU A 64 -37.87 -0.45 -21.29
CA LEU A 64 -37.36 -1.49 -22.18
C LEU A 64 -38.50 -2.37 -22.71
N CYS A 65 -39.38 -2.93 -21.89
CA CYS A 65 -40.42 -3.86 -22.37
C CYS A 65 -41.86 -3.33 -22.27
N GLY A 66 -42.10 -2.17 -21.67
CA GLY A 66 -43.42 -1.56 -21.52
C GLY A 66 -44.27 -2.12 -20.38
N LEU A 67 -43.77 -3.06 -19.56
CA LEU A 67 -44.51 -3.59 -18.42
C LEU A 67 -44.70 -2.51 -17.33
N HIS A 68 -45.93 -2.33 -16.85
CA HIS A 68 -46.24 -1.41 -15.77
C HIS A 68 -45.66 -1.89 -14.42
N LEU A 69 -44.89 -1.03 -13.74
CA LEU A 69 -44.20 -1.38 -12.49
C LEU A 69 -44.66 -0.46 -11.35
N ALA A 70 -45.64 -0.95 -10.58
CA ALA A 70 -46.33 -0.17 -9.56
C ALA A 70 -45.40 0.22 -8.38
N VAL A 71 -44.49 -0.66 -7.98
CA VAL A 71 -43.58 -0.41 -6.85
C VAL A 71 -42.11 -0.68 -7.18
N ALA A 72 -41.18 0.05 -6.56
CA ALA A 72 -39.74 -0.08 -6.84
C ALA A 72 -39.17 -1.48 -6.56
N GLY A 73 -39.82 -2.27 -5.71
CA GLY A 73 -39.46 -3.66 -5.46
C GLY A 73 -39.69 -4.54 -6.70
N GLU A 74 -40.83 -4.38 -7.35
CA GLU A 74 -41.17 -5.04 -8.61
C GLU A 74 -40.24 -4.57 -9.73
N ALA A 75 -40.03 -3.26 -9.86
CA ALA A 75 -39.09 -2.71 -10.84
C ALA A 75 -37.67 -3.29 -10.68
N SER A 76 -37.19 -3.42 -9.44
CA SER A 76 -35.88 -4.02 -9.19
C SER A 76 -35.82 -5.52 -9.48
N SER A 77 -36.90 -6.26 -9.24
CA SER A 77 -36.96 -7.70 -9.52
C SER A 77 -37.05 -7.93 -11.02
N HIS A 78 -37.90 -7.15 -11.70
CA HIS A 78 -38.09 -7.15 -13.14
C HIS A 78 -36.79 -6.87 -13.91
N MET A 79 -36.05 -5.83 -13.55
CA MET A 79 -34.76 -5.51 -14.19
C MET A 79 -33.71 -6.62 -14.04
N LYS A 80 -33.73 -7.37 -12.92
CA LYS A 80 -32.81 -8.49 -12.70
C LYS A 80 -33.23 -9.77 -13.40
N LYS A 81 -34.54 -10.09 -13.42
CA LYS A 81 -35.06 -11.35 -13.94
C LYS A 81 -35.32 -11.31 -15.44
N VAL A 82 -35.96 -10.24 -15.93
CA VAL A 82 -36.37 -10.09 -17.33
C VAL A 82 -35.24 -9.52 -18.17
N HIS A 83 -34.60 -8.44 -17.71
CA HIS A 83 -33.52 -7.78 -18.46
C HIS A 83 -32.10 -8.18 -18.02
N LYS A 84 -31.97 -9.19 -17.13
CA LYS A 84 -30.70 -9.77 -16.66
C LYS A 84 -29.64 -8.74 -16.19
N ALA A 85 -30.06 -7.64 -15.58
CA ALA A 85 -29.15 -6.64 -15.01
C ALA A 85 -28.24 -7.25 -13.93
N THR A 86 -26.94 -6.95 -13.96
CA THR A 86 -25.96 -7.53 -13.02
C THR A 86 -26.11 -7.01 -11.60
N ALA A 87 -26.60 -5.78 -11.44
CA ALA A 87 -27.04 -5.24 -10.17
C ALA A 87 -28.10 -4.15 -10.36
N VAL A 88 -28.96 -3.98 -9.36
CA VAL A 88 -29.91 -2.85 -9.29
C VAL A 88 -29.62 -2.06 -8.02
N THR A 89 -29.59 -0.76 -8.15
CA THR A 89 -29.24 0.18 -7.08
C THR A 89 -30.24 1.31 -7.02
N PHE A 90 -30.38 1.95 -5.86
CA PHE A 90 -31.46 2.90 -5.60
C PHE A 90 -30.91 4.27 -5.25
N PHE A 91 -31.49 5.31 -5.83
CA PHE A 91 -31.09 6.70 -5.65
C PHE A 91 -32.24 7.48 -5.02
N CYS A 92 -32.00 8.11 -3.87
CA CYS A 92 -33.03 8.92 -3.21
C CYS A 92 -33.19 10.28 -3.90
N LYS A 93 -34.39 10.59 -4.42
CA LYS A 93 -34.71 11.87 -5.06
C LYS A 93 -34.54 13.08 -4.12
N VAL A 94 -34.71 12.88 -2.80
CA VAL A 94 -34.72 13.97 -1.81
C VAL A 94 -33.33 14.40 -1.36
N CYS A 95 -32.39 13.46 -1.16
CA CYS A 95 -31.04 13.79 -0.69
C CYS A 95 -29.91 13.33 -1.61
N ALA A 96 -30.25 12.81 -2.80
CA ALA A 96 -29.33 12.21 -3.76
C ALA A 96 -28.48 11.03 -3.20
N GLY A 97 -28.88 10.48 -2.05
CA GLY A 97 -28.17 9.39 -1.37
C GLY A 97 -28.35 8.06 -2.08
N TYR A 98 -27.23 7.35 -2.30
CA TYR A 98 -27.22 6.03 -2.93
C TYR A 98 -27.47 4.90 -1.93
N ARG A 99 -28.25 3.89 -2.33
CA ARG A 99 -28.58 2.71 -1.53
C ARG A 99 -28.46 1.46 -2.39
N HIS A 100 -27.76 0.45 -1.89
CA HIS A 100 -27.48 -0.77 -2.63
C HIS A 100 -28.60 -1.83 -2.52
N THR A 101 -29.60 -1.63 -1.65
CA THR A 101 -30.73 -2.55 -1.46
C THR A 101 -32.05 -1.80 -1.34
N PHE A 102 -33.14 -2.39 -1.83
CA PHE A 102 -34.48 -1.80 -1.81
C PHE A 102 -34.93 -1.48 -0.37
N ARG A 103 -34.77 -2.41 0.57
CA ARG A 103 -35.10 -2.20 1.99
C ARG A 103 -34.38 -0.99 2.59
N SER A 104 -33.11 -0.77 2.25
CA SER A 104 -32.35 0.38 2.73
C SER A 104 -32.79 1.69 2.07
N ALA A 105 -33.22 1.64 0.80
CA ALA A 105 -33.78 2.76 0.08
C ALA A 105 -35.18 3.15 0.60
N ALA A 106 -36.08 2.20 0.81
CA ALA A 106 -37.42 2.43 1.34
C ALA A 106 -37.40 2.97 2.78
N ALA A 107 -36.61 2.35 3.66
CA ALA A 107 -36.44 2.81 5.05
C ALA A 107 -35.76 4.19 5.14
N HIS A 108 -34.95 4.54 4.14
CA HIS A 108 -34.35 5.85 4.04
C HIS A 108 -35.33 6.89 3.51
N ALA A 109 -36.08 6.57 2.44
CA ALA A 109 -37.05 7.48 1.83
C ALA A 109 -38.15 7.90 2.82
N SER A 110 -38.66 6.98 3.65
CA SER A 110 -39.68 7.28 4.68
C SER A 110 -39.20 8.17 5.83
N ARG A 111 -37.88 8.33 6.00
CA ARG A 111 -37.25 9.14 7.06
C ARG A 111 -36.53 10.38 6.52
N CYS A 112 -36.29 10.41 5.21
CA CYS A 112 -35.62 11.50 4.52
C CYS A 112 -36.65 12.61 4.26
N GLY A 113 -36.94 13.40 5.29
CA GLY A 113 -37.88 14.54 5.22
C GLY A 113 -38.65 14.86 6.51
N GLY A 114 -38.61 14.03 7.56
CA GLY A 114 -39.46 14.23 8.76
C GLY A 114 -38.69 14.44 10.06
N LYS A 115 -38.53 15.70 10.50
CA LYS A 115 -38.33 16.07 11.92
C LYS A 115 -38.81 17.50 12.18
N VAL A 116 -40.03 17.64 12.69
CA VAL A 116 -40.54 18.87 13.35
C VAL A 116 -41.34 18.49 14.62
N ASN A 117 -41.01 19.18 15.72
CA ASN A 117 -41.77 19.49 16.95
C ASN A 117 -41.99 18.48 18.12
N LYS A 118 -41.57 18.94 19.32
CA LYS A 118 -42.28 18.77 20.61
C LYS A 118 -42.29 20.12 21.37
N ILE A 119 -43.42 20.41 22.01
CA ILE A 119 -43.92 21.68 22.60
C ILE A 119 -43.54 21.83 24.08
N ARG A 120 -43.37 23.07 24.60
CA ARG A 120 -44.02 23.56 25.86
C ARG A 120 -43.84 25.08 26.14
N ASN A 121 -44.99 25.74 26.26
CA ASN A 121 -45.49 26.85 27.11
C ASN A 121 -44.64 28.10 27.43
N GLY A 122 -45.17 29.29 27.07
CA GLY A 122 -44.82 30.57 27.72
C GLY A 122 -45.34 31.84 27.02
N ARG A 123 -46.46 32.39 27.52
CA ARG A 123 -47.10 33.73 27.38
C ARG A 123 -47.29 34.33 25.98
N ASP A 124 -48.55 34.65 25.68
CA ASP A 124 -48.99 35.25 24.42
C ASP A 124 -48.56 36.72 24.27
N VAL A 125 -47.90 37.00 23.15
CA VAL A 125 -47.39 38.29 22.72
C VAL A 125 -48.28 38.82 21.60
N LYS A 126 -48.80 40.03 21.76
CA LYS A 126 -49.72 40.68 20.81
C LYS A 126 -48.96 41.35 19.67
N CYS A 127 -49.53 41.32 18.46
CA CYS A 127 -49.06 42.12 17.35
C CYS A 127 -49.39 43.60 17.60
N ASP A 128 -48.40 44.45 17.39
CA ASP A 128 -48.52 45.91 17.45
C ASP A 128 -49.13 46.49 16.17
N MET A 129 -49.19 45.70 15.09
CA MET A 129 -49.73 46.10 13.78
C MET A 129 -51.10 45.51 13.45
N CYS A 130 -51.62 44.59 14.28
CA CYS A 130 -52.99 44.07 14.16
C CYS A 130 -53.49 43.41 15.46
N VAL A 131 -54.74 42.95 15.49
CA VAL A 131 -55.38 42.37 16.70
C VAL A 131 -54.88 40.96 17.10
N ALA A 132 -54.01 40.32 16.30
CA ALA A 132 -53.58 38.94 16.54
C ALA A 132 -52.62 38.76 17.74
N ARG A 133 -52.75 37.65 18.47
CA ARG A 133 -51.92 37.27 19.63
C ARG A 133 -51.20 35.95 19.37
N TYR A 134 -49.95 35.83 19.84
CA TYR A 134 -49.10 34.68 19.57
C TYR A 134 -48.38 34.21 20.83
N ALA A 135 -48.52 32.94 21.18
CA ALA A 135 -47.85 32.31 22.32
C ALA A 135 -46.31 32.42 22.38
N THR A 136 -45.66 32.96 21.34
CA THR A 136 -44.21 33.22 21.31
C THR A 136 -43.88 34.42 20.44
N GLN A 137 -42.80 35.17 20.77
CA GLN A 137 -42.30 36.30 19.97
C GLN A 137 -42.00 35.93 18.51
N ARG A 138 -41.64 34.66 18.28
CA ARG A 138 -41.33 34.13 16.95
C ARG A 138 -42.58 33.95 16.10
N GLY A 139 -43.71 33.56 16.70
CA GLY A 139 -45.01 33.54 16.04
C GLY A 139 -45.41 34.95 15.59
N LEU A 140 -45.21 35.94 16.47
CA LEU A 140 -45.40 37.35 16.13
C LEU A 140 -44.48 37.80 14.98
N SER A 141 -43.17 37.48 15.02
CA SER A 141 -42.24 37.84 13.95
C SER A 141 -42.49 37.12 12.62
N SER A 142 -43.10 35.94 12.64
CA SER A 142 -43.49 35.21 11.43
C SER A 142 -44.77 35.79 10.83
N HIS A 143 -45.74 36.11 11.67
CA HIS A 143 -46.95 36.83 11.27
C HIS A 143 -46.62 38.21 10.68
N LYS A 144 -45.79 39.03 11.35
CA LYS A 144 -45.29 40.30 10.79
C LYS A 144 -44.60 40.11 9.44
N ARG A 145 -43.77 39.07 9.30
CA ARG A 145 -43.10 38.77 8.03
C ARG A 145 -43.97 38.17 6.95
N GLN A 146 -45.18 37.70 7.25
CA GLN A 146 -46.07 37.09 6.24
C GLN A 146 -47.25 37.99 5.89
N LYS A 147 -47.74 38.76 6.86
CA LYS A 147 -48.92 39.63 6.72
C LYS A 147 -48.57 41.13 6.68
N HIS A 148 -47.38 41.52 7.13
CA HIS A 148 -46.89 42.91 7.13
C HIS A 148 -45.58 43.03 6.34
N LEU A 149 -45.56 42.38 5.18
CA LEU A 149 -44.39 42.12 4.35
C LEU A 149 -43.93 43.39 3.61
N THR A 150 -43.38 44.36 4.33
CA THR A 150 -42.58 45.47 3.80
C THR A 150 -41.97 46.27 4.95
N ALA A 151 -40.86 45.79 5.51
CA ALA A 151 -39.80 46.63 6.11
C ALA A 151 -38.64 45.78 6.69
N GLY A 152 -37.47 45.84 6.05
CA GLY A 152 -36.19 46.11 6.72
C GLY A 152 -35.46 45.03 7.55
N LEU A 153 -34.45 44.41 6.93
CA LEU A 153 -33.03 44.26 7.35
C LEU A 153 -32.62 43.50 8.66
N ASN A 154 -31.49 42.76 8.50
CA ASN A 154 -30.47 42.30 9.47
C ASN A 154 -30.45 40.83 9.98
N GLY A 155 -29.32 40.14 9.74
CA GLY A 155 -28.91 38.83 10.32
C GLY A 155 -28.47 38.93 11.81
N PRO A 156 -27.68 37.99 12.41
CA PRO A 156 -26.95 36.83 11.87
C PRO A 156 -27.00 35.51 12.69
N SER A 157 -26.48 34.44 12.07
CA SER A 157 -25.93 33.15 12.54
C SER A 157 -25.91 32.71 14.03
N ARG A 158 -26.21 31.42 14.28
CA ARG A 158 -25.31 30.42 14.96
C ARG A 158 -25.86 28.97 14.83
N GLY A 159 -25.07 28.07 14.21
CA GLY A 159 -25.18 26.60 14.39
C GLY A 159 -24.53 26.18 15.72
N PRO A 160 -23.99 24.94 15.91
CA PRO A 160 -23.99 23.72 15.08
C PRO A 160 -24.13 22.39 15.90
N ARG A 161 -24.07 21.21 15.25
CA ARG A 161 -23.23 19.99 15.55
C ARG A 161 -23.79 18.74 14.83
N ILE A 162 -23.10 17.99 13.96
CA ILE A 162 -21.79 17.30 13.94
C ILE A 162 -21.88 15.80 14.31
N LEU A 163 -21.47 14.96 13.33
CA LEU A 163 -20.79 13.64 13.39
C LEU A 163 -21.60 12.41 13.90
N SER A 164 -21.32 11.17 13.51
CA SER A 164 -20.13 10.49 12.95
C SER A 164 -20.58 9.09 12.47
N ALA A 165 -20.16 8.58 11.30
CA ALA A 165 -18.93 7.84 10.99
C ALA A 165 -19.11 6.30 10.93
N SER A 166 -19.08 5.77 9.68
CA SER A 166 -18.30 4.61 9.16
C SER A 166 -18.45 3.22 9.86
N PRO A 167 -17.76 2.12 9.46
CA PRO A 167 -16.94 1.80 8.27
C PRO A 167 -17.09 0.35 7.69
N GLY A 168 -16.47 0.12 6.51
CA GLY A 168 -15.94 -1.18 6.04
C GLY A 168 -16.51 -1.60 4.68
N SER A 169 -15.78 -2.03 3.64
CA SER A 169 -14.45 -2.63 3.56
C SER A 169 -13.88 -2.65 2.12
N THR A 170 -12.56 -2.82 2.07
CA THR A 170 -11.56 -2.99 0.99
C THR A 170 -11.86 -3.98 -0.16
N VAL A 171 -11.47 -3.61 -1.39
CA VAL A 171 -11.13 -4.50 -2.51
C VAL A 171 -9.84 -4.02 -3.22
N SER A 172 -9.07 -5.00 -3.69
CA SER A 172 -7.86 -4.94 -4.51
C SER A 172 -8.03 -4.12 -5.79
N LEU A 173 -7.11 -3.20 -6.06
CA LEU A 173 -7.07 -2.36 -7.26
C LEU A 173 -5.95 -2.86 -8.19
N SER A 174 -6.34 -3.36 -9.36
CA SER A 174 -5.48 -3.43 -10.56
C SER A 174 -5.32 -2.01 -11.14
N PRO A 175 -4.32 -1.75 -12.00
CA PRO A 175 -4.17 -0.43 -12.60
C PRO A 175 -5.38 -0.12 -13.48
N VAL A 176 -5.99 1.03 -13.22
CA VAL A 176 -7.05 1.60 -14.05
C VAL A 176 -6.36 2.21 -15.26
N SER A 177 -6.52 1.57 -16.43
CA SER A 177 -6.38 2.24 -17.71
C SER A 177 -7.50 3.30 -17.81
N PRO A 178 -7.22 4.57 -18.12
CA PRO A 178 -8.27 5.53 -18.43
C PRO A 178 -8.69 5.29 -19.88
N SER A 179 -9.79 4.58 -20.12
CA SER A 179 -10.44 4.62 -21.43
C SER A 179 -11.72 5.45 -21.37
N SER A 180 -11.70 6.51 -22.18
CA SER A 180 -12.80 7.05 -22.97
C SER A 180 -14.08 7.45 -22.22
N ALA A 181 -14.00 8.57 -21.50
CA ALA A 181 -15.06 9.56 -21.63
C ALA A 181 -14.92 10.20 -23.02
N LEU A 182 -15.97 10.13 -23.83
CA LEU A 182 -16.08 10.83 -25.10
C LEU A 182 -15.90 12.34 -24.86
N SER A 183 -14.73 12.87 -25.19
CA SER A 183 -14.53 14.30 -25.40
C SER A 183 -15.22 14.69 -26.71
N PRO A 184 -16.04 15.76 -26.76
CA PRO A 184 -16.38 16.35 -28.04
C PRO A 184 -15.09 16.79 -28.74
N ALA A 185 -15.04 16.66 -30.07
CA ALA A 185 -13.87 17.01 -30.87
C ALA A 185 -13.37 18.41 -30.51
N VAL A 186 -12.17 18.49 -29.96
CA VAL A 186 -11.48 19.75 -29.68
C VAL A 186 -10.87 20.22 -30.99
N GLU A 187 -11.19 21.45 -31.40
CA GLU A 187 -10.47 22.12 -32.48
C GLU A 187 -8.99 22.24 -32.09
N CYS A 188 -8.10 21.74 -32.93
CA CYS A 188 -6.66 21.79 -32.72
C CYS A 188 -6.21 23.25 -32.45
N GLY A 189 -5.69 23.55 -31.25
CA GLY A 189 -5.14 24.86 -30.90
C GLY A 189 -5.88 25.68 -29.82
N SER A 190 -6.94 25.16 -29.20
CA SER A 190 -7.63 25.89 -28.12
C SER A 190 -6.78 26.05 -26.85
N SER A 191 -6.64 27.29 -26.34
CA SER A 191 -5.92 27.59 -25.09
C SER A 191 -6.66 27.09 -23.84
N LEU A 192 -5.94 26.93 -22.72
CA LEU A 192 -6.54 26.57 -21.42
C LEU A 192 -7.72 27.47 -21.06
N ARG A 193 -7.62 28.77 -21.36
CA ARG A 193 -8.70 29.72 -21.10
C ARG A 193 -9.96 29.41 -21.91
N ALA A 194 -9.81 29.18 -23.22
CA ALA A 194 -10.93 28.86 -24.10
C ALA A 194 -11.64 27.57 -23.66
N VAL A 195 -10.87 26.56 -23.22
CA VAL A 195 -11.46 25.31 -22.69
C VAL A 195 -12.20 25.56 -21.39
N PHE A 196 -11.66 26.37 -20.48
CA PHE A 196 -12.33 26.70 -19.22
C PHE A 196 -13.63 27.48 -19.47
N ASP A 197 -13.61 28.49 -20.34
CA ASP A 197 -14.79 29.31 -20.68
C ASP A 197 -15.89 28.46 -21.35
N ARG A 198 -15.53 27.46 -22.18
CA ARG A 198 -16.49 26.52 -22.80
C ARG A 198 -17.03 25.47 -21.81
N SER A 199 -16.22 25.05 -20.84
CA SER A 199 -16.50 23.86 -20.01
C SER A 199 -17.05 24.18 -18.62
N LEU A 200 -16.83 25.39 -18.12
CA LEU A 200 -17.29 25.83 -16.81
C LEU A 200 -18.48 26.77 -16.99
N THR A 201 -19.57 26.50 -16.28
CA THR A 201 -20.69 27.44 -16.16
C THR A 201 -20.53 28.24 -14.87
N THR A 202 -20.80 29.55 -14.93
CA THR A 202 -20.82 30.41 -13.75
C THR A 202 -21.82 29.86 -12.74
N ARG A 203 -21.40 29.68 -11.49
CA ARG A 203 -22.28 29.16 -10.43
C ARG A 203 -22.54 30.25 -9.42
N GLU A 204 -23.78 30.67 -9.29
CA GLU A 204 -24.26 31.49 -8.17
C GLU A 204 -24.26 30.66 -6.87
N SER A 205 -23.09 30.49 -6.27
CA SER A 205 -22.94 29.83 -4.98
C SER A 205 -22.07 30.72 -4.09
N GLU A 206 -22.69 31.42 -3.14
CA GLU A 206 -22.08 32.39 -2.21
C GLU A 206 -20.92 31.84 -1.33
N LYS A 207 -20.52 30.55 -1.44
CA LYS A 207 -19.62 29.88 -0.49
C LYS A 207 -18.33 29.29 -1.07
N VAL A 208 -18.14 29.28 -2.40
CA VAL A 208 -16.94 28.72 -3.07
C VAL A 208 -16.54 29.68 -4.19
N PRO A 209 -15.24 29.98 -4.38
CA PRO A 209 -14.80 30.87 -5.46
C PRO A 209 -15.15 30.26 -6.82
N ASP A 210 -15.71 31.11 -7.70
CA ASP A 210 -16.00 30.76 -9.09
C ASP A 210 -14.71 30.90 -9.92
N PRO A 211 -14.26 29.84 -10.61
CA PRO A 211 -13.06 29.86 -11.44
C PRO A 211 -12.98 30.97 -12.49
N LEU A 212 -14.13 31.38 -13.06
CA LEU A 212 -14.16 32.31 -14.19
C LEU A 212 -14.17 33.78 -13.75
N THR A 213 -14.72 34.08 -12.57
CA THR A 213 -14.93 35.46 -12.10
C THR A 213 -14.04 35.86 -10.92
N THR A 214 -13.53 34.89 -10.15
CA THR A 214 -12.76 35.19 -8.94
C THR A 214 -11.34 35.65 -9.29
N SER A 215 -10.98 36.85 -8.86
CA SER A 215 -9.61 37.35 -9.00
C SER A 215 -8.63 36.62 -8.06
N ILE A 216 -7.34 36.60 -8.43
CA ILE A 216 -6.30 36.00 -7.58
C ILE A 216 -6.20 36.65 -6.18
N LYS A 217 -6.54 37.94 -6.06
CA LYS A 217 -6.52 38.69 -4.79
C LYS A 217 -7.63 38.19 -3.86
N GLU A 218 -8.83 38.02 -4.39
CA GLU A 218 -9.98 37.46 -3.68
C GLU A 218 -9.74 36.01 -3.29
N LEU A 219 -9.22 35.19 -4.21
CA LEU A 219 -8.89 33.79 -3.95
C LEU A 219 -7.87 33.66 -2.79
N ASN A 220 -6.84 34.50 -2.78
CA ASN A 220 -5.85 34.54 -1.70
C ASN A 220 -6.48 34.94 -0.36
N GLY A 221 -7.40 35.92 -0.35
CA GLY A 221 -8.18 36.30 0.84
C GLY A 221 -9.06 35.16 1.35
N TRP A 222 -9.78 34.51 0.43
CA TRP A 222 -10.63 33.37 0.72
C TRP A 222 -9.82 32.20 1.31
N LEU A 223 -8.71 31.81 0.68
CA LEU A 223 -7.84 30.73 1.18
C LEU A 223 -7.29 31.04 2.57
N LYS A 224 -6.79 32.26 2.82
CA LYS A 224 -6.35 32.67 4.15
C LYS A 224 -7.45 32.51 5.20
N SER A 225 -8.69 32.87 4.87
CA SER A 225 -9.85 32.67 5.75
C SER A 225 -10.11 31.18 6.02
N GLN A 226 -10.13 30.34 4.98
CA GLN A 226 -10.34 28.89 5.15
C GLN A 226 -9.21 28.24 5.96
N MET A 227 -7.95 28.62 5.71
CA MET A 227 -6.79 28.14 6.47
C MET A 227 -6.89 28.52 7.95
N ARG A 228 -7.32 29.75 8.28
CA ARG A 228 -7.58 30.17 9.67
C ARG A 228 -8.67 29.31 10.32
N ARG A 229 -9.77 29.03 9.60
CA ARG A 229 -10.87 28.17 10.09
C ARG A 229 -10.42 26.73 10.35
N MET A 230 -9.61 26.17 9.45
CA MET A 230 -9.03 24.82 9.62
C MET A 230 -8.12 24.74 10.86
N ARG A 231 -7.39 25.82 11.18
CA ARG A 231 -6.59 25.92 12.41
C ARG A 231 -7.44 26.11 13.66
N SER A 232 -8.47 26.95 13.62
CA SER A 232 -9.27 27.36 14.78
C SER A 232 -10.30 26.32 15.24
N GLY A 233 -10.70 25.37 14.40
CA GLY A 233 -11.50 24.19 14.77
C GLY A 233 -10.86 23.25 15.80
N LYS A 234 -9.72 23.65 16.40
CA LYS A 234 -8.97 22.98 17.46
C LYS A 234 -9.21 23.55 18.87
N ARG A 235 -10.23 24.38 19.12
CA ARG A 235 -10.59 24.75 20.51
C ARG A 235 -11.19 23.53 21.24
N VAL A 236 -10.50 23.11 22.31
CA VAL A 236 -10.74 21.97 23.21
C VAL A 236 -10.20 20.61 22.71
N THR A 237 -8.88 20.52 22.58
CA THR A 237 -8.06 19.70 23.50
C THR A 237 -6.64 20.26 23.42
N LYS A 238 -6.21 20.95 24.48
CA LYS A 238 -4.86 21.50 24.62
C LYS A 238 -3.87 20.35 24.87
N ARG A 239 -3.78 19.37 23.96
CA ARG A 239 -2.56 18.58 23.82
C ARG A 239 -1.59 19.46 23.06
N ARG A 240 -0.67 20.10 23.79
CA ARG A 240 0.51 20.78 23.25
C ARG A 240 1.00 20.00 22.02
N GLY A 241 0.81 20.60 20.85
CA GLY A 241 1.37 20.11 19.61
C GLY A 241 2.88 20.18 19.77
N ASN A 242 3.51 19.01 19.88
CA ASN A 242 4.93 18.91 19.68
C ASN A 242 5.20 19.25 18.21
N ALA A 243 5.59 20.50 17.96
CA ALA A 243 6.69 20.75 17.03
C ALA A 243 7.89 19.91 17.51
N PHE A 244 8.67 19.40 16.55
CA PHE A 244 9.96 18.71 16.65
C PHE A 244 10.38 18.12 18.00
N GLY A 245 10.68 16.82 17.97
CA GLY A 245 10.90 15.99 19.15
C GLY A 245 11.78 16.62 20.22
N TYR A 246 11.16 17.17 21.25
CA TYR A 246 11.73 17.26 22.58
C TYR A 246 10.59 17.41 23.59
N ARG A 247 10.29 16.33 24.33
CA ARG A 247 9.58 16.45 25.60
C ARG A 247 10.59 16.11 26.70
N ARG A 248 11.03 17.20 27.35
CA ARG A 248 11.35 17.37 28.78
C ARG A 248 11.60 16.08 29.55
N THR A 249 12.88 15.75 29.76
CA THR A 249 13.60 15.76 31.05
C THR A 249 12.93 15.29 32.36
N SER A 250 11.71 14.74 32.38
CA SER A 250 11.12 14.18 33.61
C SER A 250 11.38 12.67 33.79
N ASP A 251 11.81 11.96 32.74
CA ASP A 251 12.17 10.52 32.81
C ASP A 251 13.67 10.31 33.13
N LEU A 252 14.48 11.37 33.22
CA LEU A 252 15.92 11.33 33.50
C LEU A 252 16.28 11.23 34.99
N HIS A 253 15.30 11.27 35.90
CA HIS A 253 15.51 11.07 37.35
C HIS A 253 15.01 9.69 37.84
N SER A 254 14.94 8.71 36.94
CA SER A 254 14.66 7.32 37.33
C SER A 254 15.89 6.72 38.00
N LYS A 255 15.74 6.22 39.24
CA LYS A 255 16.77 5.42 39.96
C LYS A 255 17.28 4.18 39.18
N ASN A 256 16.70 3.85 38.02
CA ASN A 256 17.18 2.82 37.10
C ASN A 256 17.14 3.30 35.63
N PRO A 257 18.30 3.63 35.02
CA PRO A 257 18.37 4.16 33.66
C PRO A 257 17.96 3.14 32.58
N LYS A 258 18.23 1.85 32.79
CA LYS A 258 17.83 0.77 31.84
C LYS A 258 16.31 0.67 31.74
N LYS A 259 15.59 0.81 32.85
CA LYS A 259 14.12 0.78 32.90
C LYS A 259 13.50 2.02 32.24
N ALA A 260 14.12 3.19 32.40
CA ALA A 260 13.69 4.42 31.73
C ALA A 260 13.88 4.33 30.21
N ALA A 261 15.06 3.90 29.75
CA ALA A 261 15.36 3.69 28.34
C ALA A 261 14.38 2.70 27.68
N TYR A 262 14.09 1.58 28.37
CA TYR A 262 13.06 0.63 27.93
C TYR A 262 11.69 1.28 27.77
N ARG A 263 11.21 2.05 28.77
CA ARG A 263 9.91 2.74 28.69
C ARG A 263 9.83 3.72 27.52
N ILE A 264 10.90 4.48 27.28
CA ILE A 264 10.99 5.41 26.15
C ILE A 264 10.88 4.64 24.82
N MET A 265 11.65 3.56 24.68
CA MET A 265 11.63 2.70 23.49
C MET A 265 10.24 2.10 23.24
N GLN A 266 9.56 1.64 24.29
CA GLN A 266 8.19 1.10 24.18
C GLN A 266 7.17 2.15 23.73
N LYS A 267 7.22 3.37 24.31
CA LYS A 267 6.36 4.50 23.90
C LYS A 267 6.60 4.88 22.42
N LEU A 268 7.87 4.90 22.00
CA LEU A 268 8.24 5.15 20.60
C LEU A 268 7.70 4.07 19.67
N TYR A 269 7.86 2.79 20.04
CA TYR A 269 7.39 1.66 19.24
C TYR A 269 5.88 1.68 19.03
N GLU A 270 5.10 2.02 20.07
CA GLU A 270 3.64 2.14 19.98
C GLU A 270 3.21 3.31 19.09
N ARG A 271 3.96 4.41 19.10
CA ARG A 271 3.68 5.62 18.31
C ARG A 271 4.05 5.46 16.84
N ASP A 272 5.28 5.01 16.56
CA ASP A 272 5.85 4.87 15.23
C ASP A 272 6.92 3.76 15.18
N LYS A 273 6.48 2.57 14.76
CA LYS A 273 7.37 1.42 14.54
C LYS A 273 8.42 1.67 13.45
N GLY A 274 8.12 2.54 12.48
CA GLY A 274 9.04 2.86 11.39
C GLY A 274 10.20 3.73 11.87
N GLU A 275 9.91 4.71 12.73
CA GLU A 275 10.91 5.55 13.39
C GLU A 275 11.86 4.69 14.26
N VAL A 276 11.31 3.78 15.07
CA VAL A 276 12.13 2.84 15.87
C VAL A 276 12.97 1.92 14.98
N ALA A 277 12.42 1.43 13.87
CA ALA A 277 13.17 0.59 12.95
C ALA A 277 14.29 1.37 12.25
N ALA A 278 14.07 2.62 11.84
CA ALA A 278 15.11 3.47 11.26
C ALA A 278 16.23 3.75 12.27
N MET A 279 15.85 4.08 13.51
CA MET A 279 16.80 4.32 14.60
C MET A 279 17.67 3.09 14.89
N ILE A 280 17.10 1.89 14.94
CA ILE A 280 17.85 0.66 15.28
C ILE A 280 18.63 0.13 14.08
N LEU A 281 18.04 0.12 12.88
CA LEU A 281 18.65 -0.54 11.72
C LEU A 281 19.59 0.37 10.95
N ASP A 282 19.23 1.63 10.79
CA ASP A 282 19.96 2.56 9.91
C ASP A 282 20.88 3.49 10.71
N ASP A 283 20.82 3.43 12.05
CA ASP A 283 21.46 4.42 12.96
C ASP A 283 21.06 5.88 12.64
N LEU A 284 19.98 6.01 11.86
CA LEU A 284 19.30 7.26 11.56
C LEU A 284 18.40 7.57 12.75
N VAL A 285 19.03 7.96 13.86
CA VAL A 285 18.38 8.86 14.81
C VAL A 285 17.98 10.12 14.01
N ASN A 286 17.02 10.93 14.46
CA ASN A 286 16.94 12.31 13.98
C ASN A 286 18.25 13.01 14.42
N GLN A 287 19.33 12.75 13.68
CA GLN A 287 20.64 13.27 13.96
C GLN A 287 20.55 14.76 13.69
N GLN A 288 20.81 15.54 14.73
CA GLN A 288 20.78 16.99 14.60
C GLN A 288 21.95 17.39 13.72
N CYS A 289 21.71 18.34 12.81
CA CYS A 289 22.79 18.90 12.02
C CYS A 289 23.79 19.56 12.98
N PRO A 290 25.05 19.08 13.05
CA PRO A 290 26.04 19.64 13.97
C PRO A 290 26.49 21.02 13.50
N ILE A 291 26.43 21.26 12.18
CA ILE A 291 26.82 22.47 11.48
C ILE A 291 26.06 23.68 12.05
N GLU A 292 26.76 24.81 12.17
CA GLU A 292 26.17 26.06 12.60
C GLU A 292 25.10 26.55 11.62
N LEU A 293 24.01 27.10 12.16
CA LEU A 293 22.89 27.61 11.36
C LEU A 293 23.35 28.68 10.35
N LYS A 294 24.30 29.54 10.74
CA LYS A 294 24.85 30.59 9.88
C LYS A 294 25.57 30.02 8.65
N THR A 295 26.47 29.05 8.84
CA THR A 295 27.15 28.36 7.73
C THR A 295 26.17 27.66 6.78
N ILE A 296 25.11 27.06 7.34
CA ILE A 296 24.05 26.45 6.54
C ILE A 296 23.31 27.51 5.72
N GLU A 297 22.93 28.61 6.35
CA GLU A 297 22.26 29.73 5.71
C GLU A 297 23.11 30.30 4.57
N ASP A 298 24.36 30.66 4.83
CA ASP A 298 25.28 31.25 3.85
C ASP A 298 25.48 30.32 2.64
N THR A 299 25.62 29.01 2.89
CA THR A 299 25.77 28.01 1.82
C THR A 299 24.55 27.96 0.91
N TYR A 300 23.35 27.82 1.47
CA TYR A 300 22.12 27.70 0.66
C TYR A 300 21.66 29.04 0.09
N ARG A 301 21.98 30.17 0.74
CA ARG A 301 21.81 31.51 0.20
C ARG A 301 22.65 31.69 -1.06
N THR A 302 23.92 31.26 -1.03
CA THR A 302 24.80 31.30 -2.21
C THR A 302 24.25 30.44 -3.36
N VAL A 303 23.67 29.27 -3.06
CA VAL A 303 23.11 28.38 -4.09
C VAL A 303 21.80 28.93 -4.68
N TRP A 304 20.83 29.29 -3.83
CA TRP A 304 19.49 29.64 -4.28
C TRP A 304 19.32 31.12 -4.66
N GLU A 305 20.13 32.03 -4.12
CA GLU A 305 20.11 33.46 -4.47
C GLU A 305 21.21 33.84 -5.47
N GLY A 306 22.02 32.87 -5.90
CA GLY A 306 23.12 33.02 -6.84
C GLY A 306 22.71 33.55 -8.22
N THR A 307 23.71 33.86 -9.04
CA THR A 307 23.52 34.36 -10.40
C THR A 307 23.08 33.23 -11.34
N ASP A 308 22.06 33.50 -12.15
CA ASP A 308 21.63 32.58 -13.20
C ASP A 308 22.67 32.55 -14.33
N GLY A 309 23.24 31.38 -14.60
CA GLY A 309 24.24 31.16 -15.64
C GLY A 309 23.66 30.69 -16.97
N TYR A 310 22.33 30.66 -17.11
CA TYR A 310 21.67 30.18 -18.32
C TYR A 310 21.85 31.14 -19.50
N GLN A 311 22.29 30.62 -20.65
CA GLN A 311 22.58 31.40 -21.86
C GLN A 311 21.62 31.11 -23.03
N GLY A 312 20.64 30.21 -22.84
CA GLY A 312 19.72 29.74 -23.89
C GLY A 312 20.00 28.30 -24.33
N LEU A 313 19.00 27.60 -24.88
CA LEU A 313 19.18 26.20 -25.31
C LEU A 313 20.10 26.04 -26.54
N GLY A 314 20.37 27.09 -27.31
CA GLY A 314 21.23 27.03 -28.50
C GLY A 314 20.82 25.91 -29.46
N ARG A 315 21.70 24.92 -29.68
CA ARG A 315 21.43 23.76 -30.56
C ARG A 315 20.62 22.63 -29.91
N PHE A 316 20.31 22.72 -28.63
CA PHE A 316 19.55 21.73 -27.87
C PHE A 316 18.04 22.01 -27.90
N THR A 317 17.45 22.31 -29.07
CA THR A 317 16.03 22.73 -29.19
C THR A 317 15.12 21.72 -29.89
N GLN A 318 15.70 20.63 -30.43
CA GLN A 318 14.98 19.61 -31.19
C GLN A 318 14.61 18.42 -30.28
N PHE A 319 13.35 18.39 -29.82
CA PHE A 319 12.76 17.33 -29.00
C PHE A 319 11.21 17.34 -29.14
N PRO A 320 10.49 16.27 -28.72
CA PRO A 320 9.05 16.10 -28.98
C PRO A 320 8.18 17.19 -28.35
N LYS A 321 7.15 17.64 -29.08
CA LYS A 321 6.15 18.60 -28.57
C LYS A 321 5.24 17.96 -27.50
N ALA A 322 4.66 18.79 -26.65
CA ALA A 322 3.72 18.39 -25.62
C ALA A 322 2.30 18.19 -26.19
N ASP A 323 1.57 17.21 -25.66
CA ASP A 323 0.13 17.06 -25.91
C ASP A 323 -0.65 17.90 -24.89
N ASN A 324 -1.07 19.10 -25.33
CA ASN A 324 -1.81 20.02 -24.47
C ASN A 324 -3.20 19.53 -24.07
N ASN A 325 -3.79 18.54 -24.77
CA ASN A 325 -5.14 18.07 -24.46
C ASN A 325 -5.26 17.61 -23.01
N PHE A 326 -4.24 16.97 -22.45
CA PHE A 326 -4.24 16.50 -21.06
C PHE A 326 -4.00 17.63 -20.03
N LEU A 327 -3.37 18.73 -20.45
CA LEU A 327 -3.00 19.84 -19.56
C LEU A 327 -4.15 20.84 -19.35
N ILE A 328 -4.93 21.10 -20.40
CA ILE A 328 -5.82 22.26 -20.48
C ILE A 328 -7.23 22.06 -19.92
N TRP A 329 -7.62 20.82 -19.55
CA TRP A 329 -8.95 20.57 -18.98
C TRP A 329 -9.06 21.03 -17.51
N PRO A 330 -10.23 21.55 -17.07
CA PRO A 330 -10.48 21.84 -15.66
C PRO A 330 -10.25 20.63 -14.76
N LEU A 331 -9.76 20.86 -13.54
CA LEU A 331 -9.59 19.81 -12.54
C LEU A 331 -10.93 19.38 -11.97
N THR A 332 -11.13 18.07 -11.85
CA THR A 332 -12.36 17.50 -11.30
C THR A 332 -12.25 17.23 -9.79
N PRO A 333 -13.37 17.26 -9.04
CA PRO A 333 -13.39 16.85 -7.64
C PRO A 333 -12.88 15.40 -7.45
N GLU A 334 -13.15 14.51 -8.40
CA GLU A 334 -12.73 13.12 -8.41
C GLU A 334 -11.20 13.00 -8.46
N GLU A 335 -10.54 13.78 -9.31
CA GLU A 335 -9.08 13.85 -9.45
C GLU A 335 -8.42 14.36 -8.15
N VAL A 336 -8.99 15.41 -7.56
CA VAL A 336 -8.54 15.94 -6.26
C VAL A 336 -8.74 14.90 -5.15
N CYS A 337 -9.90 14.27 -5.09
CA CYS A 337 -10.23 13.24 -4.10
C CYS A 337 -9.34 12.00 -4.23
N GLY A 338 -9.03 11.59 -5.48
CA GLY A 338 -8.08 10.53 -5.78
C GLY A 338 -6.70 10.83 -5.22
N THR A 339 -6.19 12.04 -5.46
CA THR A 339 -4.90 12.51 -4.95
C THR A 339 -4.88 12.59 -3.41
N LEU A 340 -5.92 13.14 -2.78
CA LEU A 340 -6.02 13.20 -1.31
C LEU A 340 -5.94 11.81 -0.65
N LYS A 341 -6.49 10.78 -1.30
CA LYS A 341 -6.46 9.39 -0.82
C LYS A 341 -5.11 8.71 -1.02
N SER A 342 -4.38 9.05 -2.08
CA SER A 342 -3.08 8.45 -2.39
C SER A 342 -1.94 9.03 -1.54
N MET A 343 -2.06 10.28 -1.10
CA MET A 343 -1.05 10.95 -0.28
C MET A 343 -0.80 10.27 1.08
N ARG A 344 0.46 10.33 1.56
CA ARG A 344 0.85 9.77 2.86
C ARG A 344 0.13 10.48 4.01
N LYS A 345 -0.65 9.72 4.79
CA LYS A 345 -1.47 10.23 5.93
C LYS A 345 -0.71 11.06 6.96
N ARG A 346 0.58 10.75 7.18
CA ARG A 346 1.48 11.47 8.12
C ARG A 346 2.41 12.47 7.43
N SER A 347 2.04 12.98 6.25
CA SER A 347 2.83 14.01 5.56
C SER A 347 3.04 15.23 6.47
N ALA A 348 4.27 15.75 6.48
CA ALA A 348 4.64 16.92 7.28
C ALA A 348 3.85 18.15 6.82
N ALA A 349 3.47 19.03 7.75
CA ALA A 349 2.85 20.31 7.39
C ALA A 349 3.92 21.29 6.89
N GLY A 350 3.52 22.20 6.01
CA GLY A 350 4.33 23.36 5.62
C GLY A 350 4.29 24.46 6.70
N PRO A 351 4.79 25.67 6.39
CA PRO A 351 4.76 26.82 7.30
C PRO A 351 3.34 27.18 7.75
N ASP A 352 2.34 26.85 6.94
CA ASP A 352 0.93 27.06 7.24
C ASP A 352 0.34 26.15 8.33
N ARG A 353 1.10 25.15 8.82
CA ARG A 353 0.68 24.20 9.86
C ARG A 353 -0.59 23.41 9.51
N ILE A 354 -1.00 23.38 8.24
CA ILE A 354 -2.14 22.58 7.76
C ILE A 354 -1.65 21.16 7.49
N LYS A 355 -2.32 20.17 8.07
CA LYS A 355 -2.04 18.75 7.84
C LYS A 355 -3.00 18.17 6.81
N LEU A 356 -2.61 17.08 6.16
CA LEU A 356 -3.49 16.35 5.23
C LEU A 356 -4.81 15.93 5.90
N ALA A 357 -4.77 15.53 7.17
CA ALA A 357 -5.98 15.19 7.94
C ALA A 357 -6.91 16.41 8.17
N ASP A 358 -6.37 17.62 8.25
CA ASP A 358 -7.16 18.85 8.37
C ASP A 358 -7.87 19.14 7.03
N LEU A 359 -7.18 18.95 5.90
CA LEU A 359 -7.76 19.10 4.55
C LEU A 359 -8.85 18.07 4.25
N ILE A 360 -8.60 16.78 4.53
CA ILE A 360 -9.60 15.72 4.32
C ILE A 360 -10.87 15.98 5.16
N ARG A 361 -10.73 16.57 6.35
CA ARG A 361 -11.88 16.95 7.18
C ARG A 361 -12.64 18.14 6.61
N TRP A 362 -11.93 19.10 6.02
CA TRP A 362 -12.51 20.33 5.48
C TRP A 362 -13.17 20.14 4.10
N ASP A 363 -12.54 19.31 3.25
CA ASP A 363 -12.99 19.04 1.87
C ASP A 363 -12.55 17.64 1.38
N GLY A 364 -13.01 16.59 2.06
CA GLY A 364 -12.67 15.20 1.69
C GLY A 364 -13.27 14.73 0.36
N MET A 365 -14.21 15.49 -0.23
CA MET A 365 -14.76 15.24 -1.56
C MET A 365 -14.05 16.04 -2.66
N GLY A 366 -13.16 16.98 -2.32
CA GLY A 366 -12.38 17.76 -3.27
C GLY A 366 -13.14 18.86 -4.01
N LEU A 367 -14.38 19.17 -3.62
CA LEU A 367 -15.25 20.12 -4.35
C LEU A 367 -14.78 21.58 -4.23
N LYS A 368 -14.28 21.98 -3.06
CA LYS A 368 -13.82 23.34 -2.80
C LYS A 368 -12.40 23.53 -3.30
N LEU A 369 -11.58 22.49 -3.14
CA LEU A 369 -10.20 22.46 -3.63
C LEU A 369 -10.17 22.48 -5.16
N SER A 370 -11.02 21.71 -5.85
CA SER A 370 -11.07 21.76 -7.32
C SER A 370 -11.45 23.14 -7.83
N ALA A 371 -12.47 23.78 -7.25
CA ALA A 371 -12.84 25.14 -7.60
C ALA A 371 -11.69 26.13 -7.37
N ALA A 372 -11.05 26.09 -6.19
CA ALA A 372 -9.91 26.94 -5.88
C ALA A 372 -8.73 26.70 -6.84
N TYR A 373 -8.41 25.45 -7.19
CA TYR A 373 -7.34 25.14 -8.13
C TYR A 373 -7.66 25.61 -9.55
N ASN A 374 -8.89 25.43 -10.01
CA ASN A 374 -9.31 25.93 -11.31
C ASN A 374 -9.24 27.46 -11.37
N CYS A 375 -9.56 28.18 -10.28
CA CYS A 375 -9.30 29.63 -10.20
C CYS A 375 -7.81 29.94 -10.40
N MET A 376 -6.90 29.18 -9.77
CA MET A 376 -5.45 29.40 -9.88
C MET A 376 -4.95 29.18 -11.32
N LEU A 377 -5.39 28.09 -11.95
CA LEU A 377 -5.01 27.73 -13.31
C LEU A 377 -5.56 28.73 -14.33
N TYR A 378 -6.83 29.13 -14.20
CA TYR A 378 -7.45 30.12 -15.08
C TYR A 378 -6.75 31.48 -15.00
N ASN A 379 -6.33 31.89 -13.79
CA ASN A 379 -5.58 33.12 -13.59
C ASN A 379 -4.08 33.01 -13.93
N GLY A 380 -3.55 31.80 -14.20
CA GLY A 380 -2.12 31.54 -14.38
C GLY A 380 -1.26 31.90 -13.15
N LYS A 381 -1.85 31.96 -11.94
CA LYS A 381 -1.19 32.52 -10.75
C LYS A 381 -1.44 31.71 -9.48
N LEU A 382 -0.39 31.56 -8.68
CA LEU A 382 -0.44 30.92 -7.37
C LEU A 382 -0.69 31.97 -6.27
N PRO A 383 -1.69 31.79 -5.39
CA PRO A 383 -1.92 32.68 -4.26
C PRO A 383 -0.70 32.83 -3.35
N ALA A 384 -0.38 34.07 -2.96
CA ALA A 384 0.79 34.40 -2.15
C ALA A 384 0.86 33.60 -0.84
N CYS A 385 -0.29 33.28 -0.21
CA CYS A 385 -0.32 32.49 1.02
C CYS A 385 0.19 31.04 0.88
N LEU A 386 0.37 30.54 -0.35
CA LEU A 386 0.86 29.18 -0.64
C LEU A 386 2.32 29.15 -1.10
N LYS A 387 2.96 30.32 -1.33
CA LYS A 387 4.33 30.41 -1.88
C LYS A 387 5.44 30.14 -0.86
N ASN A 388 5.16 30.31 0.42
CA ASN A 388 6.17 30.13 1.47
C ASN A 388 6.38 28.65 1.80
N SER A 389 7.64 28.26 1.96
CA SER A 389 8.05 26.93 2.38
C SER A 389 8.97 26.97 3.61
N ARG A 390 9.22 25.79 4.17
CA ARG A 390 10.28 25.57 5.16
C ARG A 390 11.18 24.45 4.66
N THR A 391 12.48 24.56 4.85
CA THR A 391 13.46 23.54 4.46
C THR A 391 13.96 22.81 5.70
N ILE A 392 13.98 21.48 5.65
CA ILE A 392 14.64 20.65 6.67
C ILE A 392 15.82 19.92 6.06
N LEU A 393 16.89 19.71 6.82
CA LEU A 393 18.04 18.94 6.37
C LEU A 393 17.89 17.47 6.75
N LEU A 394 18.03 16.57 5.76
CA LEU A 394 18.09 15.13 5.99
C LEU A 394 19.50 14.60 5.74
N PRO A 395 20.07 13.77 6.63
CA PRO A 395 21.40 13.20 6.43
C PRO A 395 21.42 12.22 5.25
N LYS A 396 22.49 12.26 4.43
CA LYS A 396 22.74 11.29 3.34
C LYS A 396 23.42 10.02 3.82
N THR A 397 24.14 10.10 4.95
CA THR A 397 24.93 9.01 5.54
C THR A 397 24.65 8.92 7.04
N SER A 398 24.94 7.78 7.65
CA SER A 398 24.91 7.58 9.10
C SER A 398 26.26 7.89 9.77
N ASP A 399 27.34 8.09 9.01
CA ASP A 399 28.66 8.41 9.57
C ASP A 399 28.70 9.85 10.12
N HIS A 400 28.85 9.96 11.44
CA HIS A 400 28.90 11.24 12.16
C HIS A 400 30.05 12.15 11.72
N ARG A 401 31.22 11.60 11.36
CA ARG A 401 32.38 12.42 10.92
C ARG A 401 32.05 13.11 9.60
N SER A 402 31.53 12.35 8.64
CA SER A 402 31.08 12.87 7.35
C SER A 402 29.93 13.89 7.45
N LEU A 403 29.09 13.82 8.50
CA LEU A 403 27.96 14.77 8.68
C LEU A 403 28.37 16.16 9.18
N THR A 404 29.67 16.40 9.43
CA THR A 404 30.22 17.75 9.59
C THR A 404 30.27 18.52 8.27
N GLU A 405 30.24 17.82 7.13
CA GLU A 405 30.21 18.43 5.80
C GLU A 405 28.78 18.69 5.32
N ILE A 406 28.49 19.91 4.90
CA ILE A 406 27.16 20.30 4.40
C ILE A 406 26.73 19.52 3.14
N GLY A 407 27.69 19.06 2.33
CA GLY A 407 27.43 18.26 1.13
C GLY A 407 26.75 16.91 1.41
N ASN A 408 26.87 16.42 2.65
CA ASN A 408 26.27 15.18 3.12
C ASN A 408 24.86 15.36 3.71
N TRP A 409 24.27 16.55 3.55
CA TRP A 409 22.87 16.86 3.90
C TRP A 409 22.04 17.11 2.63
N ARG A 410 20.76 16.70 2.67
CA ARG A 410 19.75 16.96 1.63
C ARG A 410 18.76 18.02 2.11
N PRO A 411 18.59 19.14 1.39
CA PRO A 411 17.59 20.15 1.74
C PRO A 411 16.21 19.72 1.24
N ILE A 412 15.30 19.35 2.14
CA ILE A 412 13.91 19.04 1.79
C ILE A 412 13.01 20.25 2.06
N THR A 413 12.55 20.88 0.99
CA THR A 413 11.62 22.00 0.97
C THR A 413 10.18 21.51 1.11
N VAL A 414 9.55 21.86 2.22
CA VAL A 414 8.18 21.46 2.58
C VAL A 414 7.23 22.65 2.45
N GLY A 415 6.47 22.67 1.35
CA GLY A 415 5.40 23.64 1.11
C GLY A 415 4.05 23.26 1.74
N SER A 416 3.04 24.12 1.52
CA SER A 416 1.65 23.84 1.92
C SER A 416 1.16 22.50 1.41
N VAL A 417 0.39 21.76 2.21
CA VAL A 417 -0.28 20.54 1.72
C VAL A 417 -1.30 20.87 0.63
N ILE A 418 -1.91 22.06 0.66
CA ILE A 418 -2.85 22.51 -0.37
C ILE A 418 -2.13 22.56 -1.72
N LEU A 419 -0.99 23.24 -1.78
CA LEU A 419 -0.17 23.31 -2.99
C LEU A 419 0.29 21.92 -3.44
N ARG A 420 0.80 21.09 -2.53
CA ARG A 420 1.30 19.75 -2.91
C ARG A 420 0.23 18.83 -3.49
N VAL A 421 -1.05 19.00 -3.14
CA VAL A 421 -2.15 18.27 -3.81
C VAL A 421 -2.26 18.72 -5.26
N LEU A 422 -2.27 20.03 -5.52
CA LEU A 422 -2.30 20.58 -6.89
C LEU A 422 -1.05 20.15 -7.68
N SER A 423 0.14 20.32 -7.10
CA SER A 423 1.40 19.90 -7.72
C SER A 423 1.41 18.41 -8.06
N SER A 424 0.84 17.53 -7.22
CA SER A 424 0.73 16.10 -7.52
C SER A 424 -0.16 15.82 -8.74
N ILE A 425 -1.26 16.56 -8.90
CA ILE A 425 -2.16 16.43 -10.04
C ILE A 425 -1.46 16.93 -11.32
N LEU A 426 -0.88 18.12 -11.27
CA LEU A 426 -0.18 18.71 -12.42
C LEU A 426 1.05 17.90 -12.81
N ALA A 427 1.79 17.34 -11.85
CA ALA A 427 2.91 16.44 -12.15
C ALA A 427 2.47 15.23 -12.98
N ALA A 428 1.34 14.61 -12.62
CA ALA A 428 0.80 13.47 -13.35
C ALA A 428 0.40 13.86 -14.79
N ARG A 429 -0.31 14.99 -14.94
CA ARG A 429 -0.70 15.51 -16.26
C ARG A 429 0.51 15.90 -17.12
N MET A 430 1.50 16.57 -16.54
CA MET A 430 2.76 16.92 -17.21
C MET A 430 3.55 15.70 -17.67
N SER A 431 3.61 14.65 -16.85
CA SER A 431 4.29 13.40 -17.24
C SER A 431 3.61 12.67 -18.39
N GLU A 432 2.29 12.82 -18.55
CA GLU A 432 1.54 12.26 -19.67
C GLU A 432 1.63 13.13 -20.92
N ALA A 433 1.50 14.45 -20.76
CA ALA A 433 1.55 15.43 -21.85
C ALA A 433 2.96 15.62 -22.44
N CYS A 434 4.01 15.50 -21.63
CA CYS A 434 5.39 15.72 -22.06
C CYS A 434 6.18 14.41 -21.99
N PRO A 435 6.16 13.57 -23.05
CA PRO A 435 6.93 12.33 -23.05
C PRO A 435 8.43 12.64 -22.94
N LEU A 436 9.09 12.01 -21.97
CA LEU A 436 10.53 12.09 -21.74
C LEU A 436 11.27 11.11 -22.65
N HIS A 437 12.55 11.38 -22.90
CA HIS A 437 13.45 10.49 -23.61
C HIS A 437 13.52 9.11 -22.94
N GLN A 438 13.58 8.04 -23.74
CA GLN A 438 13.57 6.65 -23.27
C GLN A 438 14.70 6.29 -22.28
N SER A 439 15.87 6.93 -22.43
CA SER A 439 17.00 6.77 -21.51
C SER A 439 16.77 7.37 -20.12
N GLN A 440 15.79 8.27 -19.94
CA GLN A 440 15.47 8.85 -18.63
C GLN A 440 14.55 7.92 -17.84
N ARG A 441 15.11 7.27 -16.82
CA ARG A 441 14.39 6.28 -16.00
C ARG A 441 14.18 6.69 -14.55
N GLY A 442 14.65 7.88 -14.17
CA GLY A 442 14.37 8.49 -12.87
C GLY A 442 12.99 9.15 -12.86
N PHE A 443 12.26 9.02 -11.75
CA PHE A 443 10.94 9.64 -11.54
C PHE A 443 9.85 9.33 -12.59
N VAL A 444 10.03 8.29 -13.40
CA VAL A 444 9.02 7.79 -14.35
C VAL A 444 8.33 6.53 -13.80
N LYS A 445 7.12 6.23 -14.30
CA LYS A 445 6.32 5.07 -13.86
C LYS A 445 6.81 3.76 -14.51
N ARG A 446 8.06 3.38 -14.28
CA ARG A 446 8.70 2.15 -14.83
C ARG A 446 9.59 1.48 -13.79
N HIS A 447 10.11 0.29 -14.11
CA HIS A 447 11.13 -0.42 -13.32
C HIS A 447 12.53 0.17 -13.54
N GLY A 448 12.65 1.50 -13.49
CA GLY A 448 13.78 2.23 -14.06
C GLY A 448 15.16 1.85 -13.52
N CYS A 449 15.27 1.55 -12.21
CA CYS A 449 16.54 1.10 -11.66
C CYS A 449 16.98 -0.26 -12.21
N ALA A 450 16.06 -1.22 -12.27
CA ALA A 450 16.34 -2.55 -12.79
C ALA A 450 16.69 -2.47 -14.28
N GLU A 451 15.91 -1.72 -15.06
CA GLU A 451 16.18 -1.51 -16.48
C GLU A 451 17.58 -0.93 -16.69
N ASN A 452 17.96 0.16 -16.01
CA ASN A 452 19.28 0.77 -16.16
C ASN A 452 20.42 -0.16 -15.74
N VAL A 453 20.29 -0.84 -14.59
CA VAL A 453 21.32 -1.74 -14.07
C VAL A 453 21.52 -2.94 -15.01
N PHE A 454 20.45 -3.55 -15.50
CA PHE A 454 20.55 -4.70 -16.40
C PHE A 454 20.91 -4.31 -17.83
N THR A 455 20.51 -3.13 -18.32
CA THR A 455 21.01 -2.61 -19.60
C THR A 455 22.53 -2.46 -19.52
N LEU A 456 23.07 -1.73 -18.52
CA LEU A 456 24.51 -1.56 -18.38
C LEU A 456 25.25 -2.90 -18.26
N LYS A 457 24.74 -3.81 -17.43
CA LYS A 457 25.27 -5.18 -17.32
C LYS A 457 25.29 -5.90 -18.66
N GLY A 458 24.20 -5.81 -19.42
CA GLY A 458 24.04 -6.42 -20.73
C GLY A 458 25.04 -5.85 -21.74
N LEU A 459 25.21 -4.52 -21.80
CA LEU A 459 26.19 -3.87 -22.67
C LEU A 459 27.62 -4.34 -22.37
N LEU A 460 27.99 -4.41 -21.09
CA LEU A 460 29.31 -4.92 -20.68
C LEU A 460 29.49 -6.41 -21.02
N ALA A 461 28.47 -7.22 -20.82
CA ALA A 461 28.50 -8.65 -21.17
C ALA A 461 28.58 -8.89 -22.69
N LEU A 462 27.83 -8.12 -23.48
CA LEU A 462 27.83 -8.22 -24.95
C LEU A 462 29.12 -7.70 -25.56
N SER A 463 29.63 -6.56 -25.08
CA SER A 463 30.99 -6.12 -25.37
C SER A 463 31.94 -7.29 -25.14
N ARG A 464 31.89 -7.92 -23.96
CA ARG A 464 32.77 -9.04 -23.61
C ARG A 464 32.69 -10.21 -24.56
N LYS A 465 31.48 -10.74 -24.77
CA LYS A 465 31.17 -11.88 -25.64
C LYS A 465 31.58 -11.64 -27.09
N GLN A 466 31.41 -10.42 -27.60
CA GLN A 466 31.72 -10.05 -29.00
C GLN A 466 33.15 -9.52 -29.17
N ASN A 467 33.96 -9.48 -28.11
CA ASN A 467 35.30 -8.88 -28.08
C ASN A 467 35.38 -7.45 -28.67
N ARG A 468 34.35 -6.63 -28.39
CA ARG A 468 34.28 -5.22 -28.83
C ARG A 468 34.77 -4.25 -27.76
N ALA A 469 35.28 -3.11 -28.18
CA ALA A 469 35.62 -2.02 -27.28
C ALA A 469 34.35 -1.38 -26.68
N ILE A 470 34.45 -0.86 -25.46
CA ILE A 470 33.40 -0.10 -24.79
C ILE A 470 34.01 0.93 -23.86
N SER A 471 33.49 2.15 -23.92
CA SER A 471 33.90 3.27 -23.08
C SER A 471 32.69 3.76 -22.28
N VAL A 472 32.89 3.95 -20.98
CA VAL A 472 31.83 4.38 -20.06
C VAL A 472 32.32 5.56 -19.23
N ALA A 473 31.48 6.58 -19.11
CA ALA A 473 31.70 7.70 -18.19
C ALA A 473 30.47 7.86 -17.28
N VAL A 474 30.69 7.77 -15.98
CA VAL A 474 29.71 7.99 -14.91
C VAL A 474 29.82 9.43 -14.46
N ILE A 475 28.72 10.17 -14.54
CA ILE A 475 28.66 11.62 -14.33
C ILE A 475 27.79 11.91 -13.11
N ASP A 476 28.35 12.67 -12.15
CA ASP A 476 27.66 13.18 -10.96
C ASP A 476 27.43 14.69 -11.14
N LEU A 477 26.17 15.10 -11.33
CA LEU A 477 25.80 16.52 -11.43
C LEU A 477 25.81 17.17 -10.04
N ALA A 478 26.57 18.25 -9.90
CA ALA A 478 26.76 18.94 -8.62
C ALA A 478 25.50 19.70 -8.22
N ARG A 479 24.82 19.21 -7.16
CA ARG A 479 23.62 19.84 -6.57
C ARG A 479 22.54 20.14 -7.62
N ALA A 480 22.35 19.25 -8.60
CA ALA A 480 21.56 19.51 -9.81
C ALA A 480 20.15 20.06 -9.53
N PHE A 481 19.46 19.48 -8.55
CA PHE A 481 18.12 19.93 -8.14
C PHE A 481 18.12 21.35 -7.55
N ASP A 482 19.19 21.74 -6.86
CA ASP A 482 19.28 23.05 -6.20
C ASP A 482 19.83 24.15 -7.12
N SER A 483 20.38 23.79 -8.29
CA SER A 483 21.10 24.71 -9.20
C SER A 483 20.43 24.94 -10.55
N VAL A 484 19.43 24.14 -10.96
CA VAL A 484 18.77 24.31 -12.26
C VAL A 484 18.10 25.68 -12.40
N SER A 485 18.38 26.39 -13.49
CA SER A 485 17.78 27.69 -13.79
C SER A 485 16.28 27.61 -14.02
N HIS A 486 15.52 28.57 -13.48
CA HIS A 486 14.09 28.69 -13.78
C HIS A 486 13.86 29.16 -15.22
N ILE A 487 14.76 29.98 -15.77
CA ILE A 487 14.71 30.44 -17.16
C ILE A 487 14.96 29.26 -18.11
N HIS A 488 15.88 28.36 -17.75
CA HIS A 488 16.08 27.11 -18.49
C HIS A 488 14.80 26.25 -18.55
N ILE A 489 14.12 26.06 -17.40
CA ILE A 489 12.84 25.33 -17.36
C ILE A 489 11.79 26.03 -18.24
N LEU A 490 11.69 27.36 -18.16
CA LEU A 490 10.80 28.15 -19.00
C LEU A 490 11.05 27.93 -20.49
N ASP A 491 12.31 28.01 -20.91
CA ASP A 491 12.68 27.88 -22.33
C ASP A 491 12.37 26.47 -22.86
N VAL A 492 12.64 25.44 -22.07
CA VAL A 492 12.27 24.06 -22.40
C VAL A 492 10.76 23.90 -22.53
N LEU A 493 9.96 24.44 -21.61
CA LEU A 493 8.49 24.34 -21.66
C LEU A 493 7.91 25.04 -22.90
N ARG A 494 8.48 26.21 -23.27
CA ARG A 494 8.10 26.94 -24.50
C ARG A 494 8.46 26.15 -25.75
N HIS A 495 9.68 25.62 -25.83
CA HIS A 495 10.10 24.79 -26.96
C HIS A 495 9.32 23.48 -27.06
N ARG A 496 8.87 22.91 -25.93
CA ARG A 496 7.93 21.79 -25.88
C ARG A 496 6.54 22.19 -26.39
N GLY A 497 6.19 23.47 -26.43
CA GLY A 497 4.87 23.95 -26.84
C GLY A 497 3.79 23.72 -25.78
N VAL A 498 4.17 23.73 -24.49
CA VAL A 498 3.21 23.67 -23.39
C VAL A 498 2.37 24.94 -23.39
N ASP A 499 1.06 24.82 -23.08
CA ASP A 499 0.14 25.96 -23.00
C ASP A 499 0.68 27.09 -22.11
N GLU A 500 0.58 28.33 -22.61
CA GLU A 500 1.20 29.50 -21.99
C GLU A 500 0.62 29.80 -20.60
N LEU A 501 -0.66 29.51 -20.31
CA LEU A 501 -1.20 29.70 -18.96
C LEU A 501 -0.63 28.68 -17.96
N MET A 502 -0.39 27.45 -18.41
CA MET A 502 0.30 26.44 -17.60
C MET A 502 1.73 26.88 -17.30
N ILE A 503 2.46 27.39 -18.30
CA ILE A 503 3.81 27.96 -18.13
C ILE A 503 3.77 29.11 -17.13
N GLN A 504 2.84 30.06 -17.30
CA GLN A 504 2.67 31.19 -16.39
C GLN A 504 2.43 30.73 -14.95
N PHE A 505 1.56 29.74 -14.75
CA PHE A 505 1.30 29.19 -13.42
C PHE A 505 2.57 28.56 -12.79
N ILE A 506 3.27 27.71 -13.55
CA ILE A 506 4.51 27.05 -13.09
C ILE A 506 5.55 28.10 -12.71
N MET A 507 5.82 29.08 -13.57
CA MET A 507 6.79 30.14 -13.32
C MET A 507 6.37 31.04 -12.16
N ASN A 508 5.08 31.38 -12.06
CA ASN A 508 4.55 32.15 -10.94
C ASN A 508 4.73 31.41 -9.61
N SER A 509 4.71 30.07 -9.60
CA SER A 509 4.92 29.28 -8.40
C SER A 509 6.34 29.44 -7.82
N TYR A 510 7.34 29.73 -8.64
CA TYR A 510 8.71 30.00 -8.24
C TYR A 510 8.96 31.50 -7.97
N GLN A 511 8.24 32.38 -8.67
CA GLN A 511 8.38 33.83 -8.50
C GLN A 511 8.09 34.27 -7.06
N ARG A 512 9.08 34.94 -6.44
CA ARG A 512 9.06 35.40 -5.03
C ARG A 512 8.85 34.27 -4.02
N ALA A 513 9.21 33.04 -4.37
CA ALA A 513 9.22 31.93 -3.42
C ALA A 513 10.34 32.14 -2.38
N ILE A 514 9.99 31.95 -1.12
CA ILE A 514 10.92 32.05 0.01
C ILE A 514 10.86 30.79 0.85
N THR A 515 11.99 30.46 1.46
CA THR A 515 12.09 29.37 2.43
C THR A 515 12.88 29.79 3.66
N LYS A 516 12.60 29.15 4.79
CA LYS A 516 13.42 29.21 6.00
C LYS A 516 13.95 27.83 6.32
N ILE A 517 15.24 27.72 6.61
CA ILE A 517 15.87 26.47 7.00
C ILE A 517 15.60 26.24 8.49
N GLU A 518 14.92 25.14 8.79
CA GLU A 518 14.61 24.73 10.16
C GLU A 518 15.59 23.64 10.62
N THR A 519 16.31 23.95 11.70
CA THR A 519 17.18 23.01 12.42
C THR A 519 16.68 22.80 13.84
N ALA A 520 17.31 21.89 14.58
CA ALA A 520 17.01 21.73 16.00
C ALA A 520 17.38 22.98 16.84
N LYS A 521 18.34 23.79 16.37
CA LYS A 521 18.86 24.97 17.06
C LYS A 521 18.06 26.25 16.77
N GLY A 522 17.19 26.24 15.77
CA GLY A 522 16.41 27.42 15.37
C GLY A 522 16.02 27.42 13.90
N SER A 523 15.51 28.55 13.44
CA SER A 523 15.17 28.84 12.04
C SER A 523 16.12 29.89 11.50
N SER A 524 16.56 29.72 10.24
CA SER A 524 17.31 30.76 9.52
C SER A 524 16.44 31.97 9.20
N GLU A 525 17.08 33.01 8.67
CA GLU A 525 16.40 34.09 7.96
C GLU A 525 15.77 33.60 6.65
N GLU A 526 14.99 34.49 6.01
CA GLU A 526 14.37 34.21 4.72
C GLU A 526 15.42 34.11 3.62
N ILE A 527 15.36 33.01 2.86
CA ILE A 527 16.16 32.78 1.66
C ILE A 527 15.21 32.74 0.46
N LYS A 528 15.51 33.54 -0.56
CA LYS A 528 14.78 33.57 -1.83
C LYS A 528 15.24 32.40 -2.70
N ILE A 529 14.28 31.67 -3.28
CA ILE A 529 14.57 30.57 -4.21
C ILE A 529 14.56 31.15 -5.63
N LYS A 530 15.72 31.61 -6.13
CA LYS A 530 15.89 32.09 -7.52
C LYS A 530 16.39 31.00 -8.47
N LEU A 531 17.10 30.01 -7.94
CA LEU A 531 17.59 28.84 -8.67
C LEU A 531 17.12 27.55 -8.00
N GLY A 532 17.07 26.47 -8.78
CA GLY A 532 16.71 25.14 -8.32
C GLY A 532 15.21 24.87 -8.25
N VAL A 533 14.86 23.58 -8.27
CA VAL A 533 13.51 23.09 -8.03
C VAL A 533 13.30 22.78 -6.54
N LYS A 534 12.06 22.87 -6.07
CA LYS A 534 11.72 22.65 -4.65
C LYS A 534 11.81 21.15 -4.32
N GLN A 535 12.93 20.68 -3.78
CA GLN A 535 13.11 19.29 -3.37
C GLN A 535 12.07 18.88 -2.31
N GLY A 536 11.05 18.11 -2.70
CA GLY A 536 9.91 17.74 -1.83
C GLY A 536 8.54 18.20 -2.34
N ASP A 537 8.50 19.05 -3.37
CA ASP A 537 7.30 19.36 -4.15
C ASP A 537 7.09 18.28 -5.24
N PRO A 538 5.90 17.67 -5.34
CA PRO A 538 5.62 16.62 -6.32
C PRO A 538 5.85 16.97 -7.80
N MET A 539 5.81 18.26 -8.18
CA MET A 539 6.02 18.70 -9.56
C MET A 539 7.50 18.90 -9.92
N SER A 540 8.37 19.11 -8.92
CA SER A 540 9.81 19.33 -9.13
C SER A 540 10.52 18.23 -9.92
N PRO A 541 10.27 16.92 -9.70
CA PRO A 541 10.99 15.87 -10.43
C PRO A 541 10.74 15.87 -11.94
N ILE A 542 9.50 16.08 -12.39
CA ILE A 542 9.20 16.13 -13.83
C ILE A 542 9.81 17.39 -14.47
N LEU A 543 9.79 18.53 -13.78
CA LEU A 543 10.42 19.76 -14.27
C LEU A 543 11.95 19.60 -14.39
N PHE A 544 12.57 18.94 -13.43
CA PHE A 544 14.00 18.62 -13.50
C PHE A 544 14.31 17.68 -14.66
N ASN A 545 13.55 16.60 -14.82
CA ASN A 545 13.73 15.68 -15.94
C ASN A 545 13.57 16.38 -17.29
N LEU A 546 12.55 17.24 -17.44
CA LEU A 546 12.34 18.04 -18.65
C LEU A 546 13.54 18.95 -18.93
N ALA A 547 14.17 19.53 -17.91
CA ALA A 547 15.37 20.35 -18.09
C ALA A 547 16.59 19.55 -18.59
N ILE A 548 16.73 18.27 -18.22
CA ILE A 548 17.83 17.41 -18.70
C ILE A 548 17.51 16.78 -20.07
N ASP A 549 16.23 16.65 -20.41
CA ASP A 549 15.75 15.95 -21.59
C ASP A 549 16.32 16.41 -22.95
N PRO A 550 16.61 17.72 -23.19
CA PRO A 550 17.26 18.18 -24.42
C PRO A 550 18.64 17.58 -24.65
N LEU A 551 19.43 17.38 -23.58
CA LEU A 551 20.75 16.74 -23.66
C LEU A 551 20.62 15.31 -24.17
N LEU A 552 19.64 14.55 -23.65
CA LEU A 552 19.45 13.14 -24.00
C LEU A 552 19.09 12.96 -25.49
N HIS A 553 18.15 13.77 -25.99
CA HIS A 553 17.79 13.78 -27.41
C HIS A 553 18.96 14.20 -28.32
N PHE A 554 19.78 15.15 -27.87
CA PHE A 554 20.94 15.58 -28.64
C PHE A 554 22.05 14.52 -28.64
N LEU A 555 22.28 13.84 -27.53
CA LEU A 555 23.21 12.71 -27.43
C LEU A 555 22.77 11.56 -28.34
N GLU A 556 21.49 11.19 -28.37
CA GLU A 556 20.96 10.16 -29.27
C GLU A 556 21.20 10.51 -30.76
N ARG A 557 20.97 11.77 -31.15
CA ARG A 557 21.11 12.22 -32.54
C ARG A 557 22.54 12.47 -33.00
N LYS A 558 23.39 13.03 -32.14
CA LYS A 558 24.71 13.58 -32.52
C LYS A 558 25.88 12.92 -31.80
N GLY A 559 25.63 12.17 -30.74
CA GLY A 559 26.62 11.39 -30.00
C GLY A 559 27.06 10.13 -30.75
N ARG A 560 27.84 9.30 -30.07
CA ARG A 560 28.25 7.97 -30.51
C ARG A 560 27.95 6.96 -29.40
N GLY A 561 27.06 6.03 -29.66
CA GLY A 561 26.64 5.03 -28.70
C GLY A 561 27.42 3.73 -28.81
N PHE A 562 27.09 2.78 -27.95
CA PHE A 562 27.46 1.38 -28.13
C PHE A 562 26.30 0.64 -28.81
N GLU A 563 26.52 0.07 -29.99
CA GLU A 563 25.51 -0.73 -30.69
C GLU A 563 25.34 -2.11 -30.04
N ALA A 564 24.14 -2.46 -29.59
CA ALA A 564 23.80 -3.75 -29.01
C ALA A 564 22.37 -4.15 -29.36
N ALA A 565 22.17 -5.42 -29.75
CA ALA A 565 20.83 -5.98 -30.03
C ALA A 565 19.98 -5.12 -31.00
N GLY A 566 20.60 -4.50 -32.01
CA GLY A 566 19.93 -3.63 -33.00
C GLY A 566 19.65 -2.19 -32.53
N HIS A 567 20.17 -1.78 -31.37
CA HIS A 567 19.95 -0.45 -30.79
C HIS A 567 21.27 0.24 -30.40
N SER A 568 21.32 1.56 -30.53
CA SER A 568 22.46 2.39 -30.11
C SER A 568 22.25 2.96 -28.71
N PHE A 569 23.18 2.70 -27.79
CA PHE A 569 23.11 3.21 -26.41
C PHE A 569 24.16 4.30 -26.17
N THR A 570 23.72 5.55 -26.14
CA THR A 570 24.57 6.73 -25.86
C THR A 570 24.55 7.13 -24.39
N SER A 571 23.42 6.95 -23.71
CA SER A 571 23.23 7.36 -22.33
C SER A 571 22.23 6.49 -21.57
N LEU A 572 22.46 6.35 -20.27
CA LEU A 572 21.51 5.82 -19.28
C LEU A 572 21.36 6.88 -18.19
N ALA A 573 20.15 7.43 -18.04
CA ALA A 573 19.89 8.49 -17.08
C ALA A 573 18.92 8.01 -16.00
N TYR A 574 19.17 8.43 -14.76
CA TYR A 574 18.26 8.27 -13.64
C TYR A 574 18.24 9.57 -12.84
N ALA A 575 17.36 10.48 -13.24
CA ALA A 575 17.37 11.86 -12.78
C ALA A 575 18.74 12.52 -12.99
N ASP A 576 19.46 12.85 -11.91
CA ASP A 576 20.78 13.48 -11.91
C ASP A 576 21.95 12.50 -12.14
N ASP A 577 21.74 11.20 -11.92
CA ASP A 577 22.74 10.17 -12.24
C ASP A 577 22.75 9.93 -13.76
N LEU A 578 23.87 10.23 -14.43
CA LEU A 578 24.03 10.06 -15.87
C LEU A 578 25.22 9.15 -16.18
N ILE A 579 24.99 8.08 -16.95
CA ILE A 579 26.04 7.26 -17.53
C ILE A 579 26.06 7.50 -19.03
N LEU A 580 27.21 7.91 -19.57
CA LEU A 580 27.48 7.96 -21.00
C LEU A 580 28.18 6.68 -21.43
N VAL A 581 27.78 6.15 -22.58
CA VAL A 581 28.31 4.90 -23.15
C VAL A 581 28.67 5.12 -24.62
N SER A 582 29.76 4.50 -25.05
CA SER A 582 30.26 4.56 -26.43
C SER A 582 30.99 3.27 -26.78
N ASP A 583 31.06 2.93 -28.07
CA ASP A 583 31.85 1.83 -28.61
C ASP A 583 33.36 2.10 -28.70
N SER A 584 33.77 3.35 -28.45
CA SER A 584 35.15 3.80 -28.65
C SER A 584 35.51 4.99 -27.76
N ARG A 585 36.82 5.16 -27.53
CA ARG A 585 37.37 6.33 -26.82
C ARG A 585 37.02 7.64 -27.51
N ARG A 586 37.14 7.69 -28.84
CA ARG A 586 36.78 8.88 -29.62
C ARG A 586 35.29 9.22 -29.47
N GLY A 587 34.43 8.21 -29.45
CA GLY A 587 33.00 8.40 -29.24
C GLY A 587 32.66 8.91 -27.83
N ILE A 588 33.30 8.40 -26.78
CA ILE A 588 33.02 8.90 -25.41
C ILE A 588 33.50 10.34 -25.23
N LEU A 589 34.65 10.71 -25.80
CA LEU A 589 35.14 12.10 -25.78
C LEU A 589 34.18 13.04 -26.52
N ARG A 590 33.61 12.61 -27.64
CA ARG A 590 32.56 13.36 -28.34
C ARG A 590 31.32 13.55 -27.47
N ASN A 591 30.86 12.50 -26.79
CA ASN A 591 29.70 12.59 -25.88
C ASN A 591 29.98 13.51 -24.68
N LEU A 592 31.20 13.46 -24.13
CA LEU A 592 31.64 14.37 -23.06
C LEU A 592 31.71 15.83 -23.53
N ASN A 593 32.14 16.09 -24.77
CA ASN A 593 32.13 17.45 -25.34
C ASN A 593 30.71 17.98 -25.51
N ILE A 594 29.76 17.14 -25.95
CA ILE A 594 28.33 17.49 -26.01
C ILE A 594 27.81 17.84 -24.61
N LEU A 595 28.13 17.02 -23.61
CA LEU A 595 27.77 17.30 -22.22
C LEU A 595 28.40 18.62 -21.75
N GLN A 596 29.68 18.86 -22.03
CA GLN A 596 30.38 20.08 -21.61
C GLN A 596 29.71 21.35 -22.16
N GLU A 597 29.32 21.35 -23.43
CA GLU A 597 28.59 22.46 -24.03
C GLU A 597 27.19 22.62 -23.41
N PHE A 598 26.48 21.52 -23.17
CA PHE A 598 25.19 21.59 -22.48
C PHE A 598 25.33 22.20 -21.08
N LEU A 599 26.37 21.82 -20.34
CA LEU A 599 26.67 22.40 -19.03
C LEU A 599 27.00 23.90 -19.13
N SER A 600 27.75 24.33 -20.15
CA SER A 600 28.09 25.75 -20.33
C SER A 600 26.89 26.62 -20.64
N VAL A 601 25.93 26.13 -21.45
CA VAL A 601 24.73 26.92 -21.78
C VAL A 601 23.65 26.85 -20.70
N THR A 602 23.59 25.76 -19.93
CA THR A 602 22.59 25.59 -18.87
C THR A 602 22.98 26.16 -17.51
N GLY A 603 24.28 26.41 -17.29
CA GLY A 603 24.83 26.80 -15.99
C GLY A 603 24.93 25.65 -14.98
N LEU A 604 24.56 24.42 -15.37
CA LEU A 604 24.73 23.22 -14.55
C LEU A 604 26.22 22.87 -14.39
N ARG A 605 26.57 22.22 -13.28
CA ARG A 605 27.95 21.86 -12.95
C ARG A 605 28.07 20.37 -12.64
N VAL A 606 29.27 19.83 -12.81
CA VAL A 606 29.63 18.45 -12.47
C VAL A 606 30.56 18.42 -11.26
N LYS A 607 30.45 17.38 -10.43
CA LYS A 607 31.40 17.11 -9.37
C LYS A 607 32.40 16.06 -9.83
N ILE A 608 33.46 16.50 -10.52
CA ILE A 608 34.46 15.63 -11.15
C ILE A 608 35.02 14.56 -10.20
N THR A 609 35.23 14.89 -8.92
CA THR A 609 35.73 13.94 -7.90
C THR A 609 34.78 12.78 -7.59
N LYS A 610 33.51 12.86 -8.00
CA LYS A 610 32.52 11.80 -7.91
C LYS A 610 32.19 11.14 -9.25
N CYS A 611 32.67 11.73 -10.34
CA CYS A 611 32.62 11.09 -11.64
C CYS A 611 33.59 9.89 -11.68
N GLY A 612 33.39 9.01 -12.64
CA GLY A 612 34.32 7.91 -12.91
C GLY A 612 34.27 7.50 -14.37
N GLY A 613 35.37 7.00 -14.90
CA GLY A 613 35.43 6.54 -16.29
C GLY A 613 36.17 5.22 -16.42
N PHE A 614 35.87 4.47 -17.46
CA PHE A 614 36.75 3.39 -17.92
C PHE A 614 36.63 3.17 -19.43
N VAL A 615 37.73 2.73 -20.03
CA VAL A 615 37.81 2.35 -21.44
C VAL A 615 38.32 0.92 -21.51
N LEU A 616 37.47 0.01 -21.97
CA LEU A 616 37.86 -1.33 -22.34
C LEU A 616 38.11 -1.35 -23.83
N ASP A 617 39.38 -1.47 -24.22
CA ASP A 617 39.79 -1.51 -25.62
C ASP A 617 40.30 -2.90 -26.00
N ARG A 618 40.48 -3.11 -27.29
CA ARG A 618 41.08 -4.30 -27.87
C ARG A 618 42.42 -3.92 -28.47
N VAL A 619 43.50 -4.48 -27.93
CA VAL A 619 44.84 -4.41 -28.53
C VAL A 619 45.22 -5.81 -29.00
N ALA A 620 45.32 -5.98 -30.32
CA ALA A 620 45.47 -7.28 -30.99
C ALA A 620 44.37 -8.29 -30.59
N ARG A 621 44.71 -9.31 -29.78
CA ARG A 621 43.76 -10.31 -29.25
C ARG A 621 43.46 -10.12 -27.76
N ALA A 622 44.17 -9.22 -27.07
CA ALA A 622 44.01 -8.99 -25.64
C ALA A 622 43.08 -7.80 -25.37
N ARG A 623 42.33 -7.91 -24.27
CA ARG A 623 41.59 -6.78 -23.73
C ARG A 623 42.48 -5.96 -22.81
N VAL A 624 42.49 -4.66 -23.01
CA VAL A 624 43.21 -3.72 -22.17
C VAL A 624 42.23 -2.75 -21.53
N LEU A 625 42.45 -2.44 -20.26
CA LEU A 625 41.64 -1.50 -19.50
C LEU A 625 42.44 -0.21 -19.31
N ASN A 626 41.84 0.93 -19.66
CA ASN A 626 42.38 2.27 -19.47
C ASN A 626 43.79 2.47 -20.08
N ALA A 627 44.14 1.71 -21.12
CA ALA A 627 45.39 1.85 -21.87
C ALA A 627 45.35 3.04 -22.85
N CYS A 628 44.92 4.20 -22.36
CA CYS A 628 44.74 5.41 -23.13
C CYS A 628 44.85 6.65 -22.21
N GLY A 629 45.08 7.84 -22.79
CA GLY A 629 45.09 9.09 -22.02
C GLY A 629 43.75 9.39 -21.33
N PRO A 630 43.76 10.24 -20.29
CA PRO A 630 42.59 10.46 -19.43
C PRO A 630 41.38 10.97 -20.19
N LEU A 631 40.18 10.65 -19.69
CA LEU A 631 38.95 11.29 -20.12
C LEU A 631 38.87 12.66 -19.42
N ARG A 632 38.63 13.73 -20.19
CA ARG A 632 38.54 15.09 -19.66
C ARG A 632 37.13 15.63 -19.77
N LEU A 633 36.71 16.37 -18.74
CA LEU A 633 35.45 17.12 -18.72
C LEU A 633 35.68 18.43 -17.96
N CYS A 634 35.27 19.56 -18.56
CA CYS A 634 35.47 20.89 -17.96
C CYS A 634 36.93 21.18 -17.59
N GLY A 635 37.88 20.72 -18.40
CA GLY A 635 39.32 20.94 -18.20
C GLY A 635 39.97 20.07 -17.10
N GLN A 636 39.23 19.17 -16.46
CA GLN A 636 39.73 18.27 -15.41
C GLN A 636 39.68 16.80 -15.86
N ASP A 637 40.61 16.00 -15.35
CA ASP A 637 40.65 14.56 -15.62
C ASP A 637 39.59 13.82 -14.77
N ILE A 638 38.79 12.99 -15.42
CA ILE A 638 37.82 12.11 -14.77
C ILE A 638 38.58 10.94 -14.12
N PRO A 639 38.36 10.63 -12.83
CA PRO A 639 38.99 9.50 -12.16
C PRO A 639 38.77 8.17 -12.90
N TRP A 640 39.86 7.42 -13.12
CA TRP A 640 39.76 6.08 -13.71
C TRP A 640 39.19 5.07 -12.73
N ILE A 641 38.37 4.16 -13.25
CA ILE A 641 37.91 2.96 -12.56
C ILE A 641 38.77 1.80 -13.06
N GLY A 642 39.67 1.30 -12.21
CA GLY A 642 40.58 0.21 -12.52
C GLY A 642 39.93 -1.18 -12.44
N ALA A 643 40.74 -2.21 -12.68
CA ALA A 643 40.26 -3.60 -12.72
C ALA A 643 39.80 -4.11 -11.34
N GLY A 644 40.43 -3.64 -10.27
CA GLY A 644 40.07 -3.93 -8.88
C GLY A 644 39.00 -3.01 -8.30
N ASP A 645 38.74 -1.87 -8.96
CA ASP A 645 37.87 -0.83 -8.44
C ASP A 645 36.40 -1.08 -8.79
N LYS A 646 35.52 -0.39 -8.10
CA LYS A 646 34.08 -0.49 -8.30
C LYS A 646 33.44 0.86 -8.06
N PHE A 647 32.32 1.09 -8.72
CA PHE A 647 31.49 2.26 -8.47
C PHE A 647 30.08 1.84 -8.07
N ASP A 648 29.43 2.66 -7.25
CA ASP A 648 28.04 2.46 -6.88
C ASP A 648 27.15 3.07 -7.97
N TYR A 649 26.19 2.28 -8.46
CA TYR A 649 25.18 2.72 -9.42
C TYR A 649 23.81 2.20 -9.00
N LEU A 650 22.89 3.11 -8.70
CA LEU A 650 21.51 2.81 -8.28
C LEU A 650 21.40 1.75 -7.17
N GLY A 651 22.36 1.75 -6.24
CA GLY A 651 22.40 0.85 -5.08
C GLY A 651 22.99 -0.54 -5.34
N VAL A 652 23.65 -0.76 -6.48
CA VAL A 652 24.50 -1.94 -6.75
C VAL A 652 25.93 -1.51 -7.08
N GLN A 653 26.87 -2.42 -6.91
CA GLN A 653 28.28 -2.19 -7.24
C GLN A 653 28.60 -2.73 -8.63
N VAL A 654 29.21 -1.89 -9.47
CA VAL A 654 29.60 -2.24 -10.84
C VAL A 654 31.12 -2.15 -10.98
N ASN A 655 31.70 -3.11 -11.67
CA ASN A 655 33.12 -3.22 -11.98
C ASN A 655 33.32 -3.34 -13.50
N PRO A 656 34.35 -2.69 -14.06
CA PRO A 656 34.61 -2.73 -15.50
C PRO A 656 34.80 -4.15 -16.07
N THR A 657 35.46 -5.04 -15.33
CA THR A 657 35.82 -6.39 -15.82
C THR A 657 34.84 -7.48 -15.39
N LYS A 658 34.22 -7.34 -14.22
CA LYS A 658 33.34 -8.33 -13.57
C LYS A 658 31.86 -7.96 -13.60
N ASP A 659 31.47 -6.90 -14.31
CA ASP A 659 30.12 -6.34 -14.34
C ASP A 659 29.51 -6.06 -12.95
N ILE A 660 28.41 -6.71 -12.55
CA ILE A 660 27.76 -6.46 -11.27
C ILE A 660 28.43 -7.31 -10.18
N ILE A 661 28.94 -6.65 -9.15
CA ILE A 661 29.52 -7.29 -7.98
C ILE A 661 28.40 -7.77 -7.05
N ALA A 662 28.37 -9.08 -6.80
CA ALA A 662 27.39 -9.66 -5.91
C ALA A 662 27.55 -9.14 -4.46
N PRO A 663 26.47 -8.67 -3.82
CA PRO A 663 26.56 -8.12 -2.47
C PRO A 663 26.80 -9.23 -1.45
N ASN A 664 27.51 -8.89 -0.37
CA ASN A 664 27.63 -9.75 0.80
C ASN A 664 26.37 -9.62 1.68
N VAL A 665 25.32 -10.34 1.31
CA VAL A 665 24.03 -10.31 2.02
C VAL A 665 24.18 -10.80 3.47
N PHE A 666 25.06 -11.78 3.72
CA PHE A 666 25.32 -12.29 5.06
C PHE A 666 25.76 -11.19 6.01
N GLN A 667 26.77 -10.39 5.62
CA GLN A 667 27.28 -9.32 6.46
C GLN A 667 26.20 -8.28 6.76
N THR A 668 25.46 -7.82 5.75
CA THR A 668 24.39 -6.83 5.95
C THR A 668 23.28 -7.35 6.87
N VAL A 669 22.89 -8.62 6.72
CA VAL A 669 21.91 -9.25 7.61
C VAL A 669 22.46 -9.40 9.02
N LYS A 670 23.73 -9.77 9.16
CA LYS A 670 24.41 -9.89 10.46
C LYS A 670 24.38 -8.57 11.22
N ASP A 671 24.79 -7.48 10.58
CA ASP A 671 24.82 -6.16 11.22
C ASP A 671 23.41 -5.74 11.70
N MET A 672 22.38 -5.97 10.88
CA MET A 672 21.00 -5.69 11.26
C MET A 672 20.49 -6.58 12.41
N VAL A 673 20.83 -7.88 12.39
CA VAL A 673 20.44 -8.83 13.44
C VAL A 673 21.13 -8.49 14.76
N ASP A 674 22.40 -8.12 14.73
CA ASP A 674 23.17 -7.73 15.92
C ASP A 674 22.59 -6.44 16.55
N ARG A 675 22.22 -5.45 15.72
CA ARG A 675 21.52 -4.23 16.16
C ARG A 675 20.15 -4.53 16.78
N ILE A 676 19.33 -5.38 16.15
CA ILE A 676 18.03 -5.79 16.71
C ILE A 676 18.21 -6.57 18.02
N SER A 677 19.21 -7.46 18.07
CA SER A 677 19.51 -8.27 19.25
C SER A 677 19.87 -7.40 20.45
N SER A 678 20.66 -6.37 20.22
CA SER A 678 21.12 -5.43 21.25
C SER A 678 20.04 -4.43 21.69
N ALA A 679 19.01 -4.21 20.87
CA ALA A 679 17.94 -3.26 21.18
C ALA A 679 17.05 -3.71 22.36
N THR A 680 16.63 -2.75 23.19
CA THR A 680 15.75 -2.93 24.37
C THR A 680 14.27 -3.12 23.97
N LEU A 681 14.03 -4.12 23.14
CA LEU A 681 12.72 -4.49 22.62
C LEU A 681 12.23 -5.83 23.16
N LYS A 682 10.90 -5.99 23.21
CA LYS A 682 10.28 -7.28 23.51
C LYS A 682 10.59 -8.32 22.41
N PRO A 683 10.65 -9.62 22.71
CA PRO A 683 10.85 -10.68 21.72
C PRO A 683 9.97 -10.57 20.47
N SER A 684 8.65 -10.40 20.64
CA SER A 684 7.73 -10.26 19.50
C SER A 684 7.99 -8.99 18.67
N GLN A 685 8.49 -7.93 19.30
CA GLN A 685 8.85 -6.67 18.64
C GLN A 685 10.11 -6.82 17.80
N LYS A 686 11.14 -7.54 18.30
CA LYS A 686 12.36 -7.86 17.54
C LYS A 686 12.03 -8.63 16.26
N VAL A 687 11.19 -9.66 16.37
CA VAL A 687 10.69 -10.44 15.21
C VAL A 687 9.92 -9.54 14.24
N CYS A 688 9.09 -8.62 14.75
CA CYS A 688 8.35 -7.67 13.92
C CYS A 688 9.29 -6.72 13.15
N LEU A 689 10.33 -6.20 13.80
CA LEU A 689 11.35 -5.36 13.17
C LEU A 689 12.08 -6.11 12.06
N LEU A 690 12.56 -7.32 12.37
CA LEU A 690 13.26 -8.17 11.42
C LEU A 690 12.39 -8.41 10.17
N LYS A 691 11.17 -8.90 10.38
CA LYS A 691 10.24 -9.27 9.30
C LYS A 691 9.80 -8.08 8.44
N ARG A 692 9.46 -6.95 9.07
CA ARG A 692 8.78 -5.85 8.37
C ARG A 692 9.72 -4.74 7.90
N TYR A 693 10.90 -4.63 8.49
CA TYR A 693 11.82 -3.52 8.23
C TYR A 693 13.22 -3.99 7.82
N ALA A 694 13.81 -4.99 8.48
CA ALA A 694 15.17 -5.44 8.13
C ALA A 694 15.21 -6.26 6.83
N MET A 695 14.42 -7.34 6.72
CA MET A 695 14.44 -8.20 5.52
C MET A 695 14.15 -7.45 4.20
N PRO A 696 13.20 -6.47 4.15
CA PRO A 696 13.01 -5.68 2.94
C PRO A 696 14.23 -4.83 2.51
N ARG A 697 15.07 -4.37 3.46
CA ARG A 697 16.24 -3.52 3.14
C ARG A 697 17.31 -4.24 2.33
N VAL A 698 17.47 -5.55 2.55
CA VAL A 698 18.44 -6.38 1.80
C VAL A 698 17.90 -6.91 0.48
N THR A 699 16.58 -6.85 0.27
CA THR A 699 15.94 -7.49 -0.89
C THR A 699 16.37 -6.83 -2.20
N TYR A 700 16.38 -5.48 -2.23
CA TYR A 700 16.69 -4.74 -3.46
C TYR A 700 18.09 -5.02 -3.98
N SER A 701 19.12 -4.83 -3.14
CA SER A 701 20.51 -5.08 -3.52
C SER A 701 20.76 -6.56 -3.80
N ALA A 702 20.15 -7.49 -3.04
CA ALA A 702 20.31 -8.92 -3.29
C ALA A 702 19.70 -9.38 -4.63
N VAL A 703 18.59 -8.76 -5.05
CA VAL A 703 17.94 -9.06 -6.33
C VAL A 703 18.74 -8.48 -7.49
N LEU A 704 18.93 -7.15 -7.53
CA LEU A 704 19.63 -6.50 -8.65
C LEU A 704 21.11 -6.85 -8.71
N GLY A 705 21.73 -7.00 -7.53
CA GLY A 705 23.13 -7.39 -7.38
C GLY A 705 23.40 -8.87 -7.64
N MET A 706 22.40 -9.70 -7.97
CA MET A 706 22.57 -11.15 -8.21
C MET A 706 23.28 -11.88 -7.05
N ALA A 707 22.76 -11.72 -5.83
CA ALA A 707 23.35 -12.32 -4.62
C ALA A 707 23.58 -13.84 -4.75
N LYS A 708 24.73 -14.29 -4.22
CA LYS A 708 25.16 -15.70 -4.26
C LYS A 708 24.42 -16.54 -3.23
N MET A 709 24.13 -17.79 -3.58
CA MET A 709 23.34 -18.71 -2.73
C MET A 709 23.96 -18.92 -1.35
N ASN A 710 25.27 -19.13 -1.26
CA ASN A 710 25.94 -19.40 0.03
C ASN A 710 25.70 -18.26 1.03
N THR A 711 25.85 -17.00 0.59
CA THR A 711 25.59 -15.83 1.44
C THR A 711 24.13 -15.73 1.89
N LEU A 712 23.17 -16.16 1.06
CA LEU A 712 21.75 -16.18 1.39
C LEU A 712 21.43 -17.28 2.41
N SER A 713 21.99 -18.48 2.24
CA SER A 713 21.82 -19.61 3.14
C SER A 713 22.44 -19.37 4.52
N GLU A 714 23.63 -18.76 4.57
CA GLU A 714 24.28 -18.32 5.81
C GLU A 714 23.44 -17.26 6.54
N ALA A 715 22.93 -16.26 5.81
CA ALA A 715 22.05 -15.24 6.36
C ALA A 715 20.76 -15.85 6.93
N ASP A 716 20.14 -16.81 6.22
CA ASP A 716 18.96 -17.53 6.69
C ASP A 716 19.26 -18.35 7.95
N ARG A 717 20.42 -19.00 8.04
CA ARG A 717 20.85 -19.71 9.26
C ARG A 717 20.96 -18.76 10.45
N LEU A 718 21.62 -17.62 10.26
CA LEU A 718 21.75 -16.59 11.29
C LEU A 718 20.39 -16.07 11.75
N VAL A 719 19.51 -15.73 10.80
CA VAL A 719 18.14 -15.27 11.08
C VAL A 719 17.36 -16.30 11.89
N ARG A 720 17.41 -17.59 11.52
CA ARG A 720 16.72 -18.63 12.28
C ARG A 720 17.25 -18.76 13.70
N MET A 721 18.57 -18.75 13.87
CA MET A 721 19.18 -18.86 15.19
C MET A 721 18.79 -17.68 16.08
N ALA A 722 18.90 -16.45 15.57
CA ALA A 722 18.51 -15.24 16.29
C ALA A 722 17.02 -15.22 16.67
N VAL A 723 16.13 -15.60 15.74
CA VAL A 723 14.68 -15.65 16.03
C VAL A 723 14.36 -16.70 17.09
N LYS A 724 15.00 -17.87 17.04
CA LYS A 724 14.81 -18.93 18.06
C LYS A 724 15.31 -18.43 19.42
N ASP A 725 16.47 -17.78 19.47
CA ASP A 725 17.03 -17.20 20.69
C ASP A 725 16.12 -16.11 21.30
N TRP A 726 15.74 -15.10 20.50
CA TRP A 726 14.88 -14.01 20.95
C TRP A 726 13.56 -14.49 21.52
N LEU A 727 12.96 -15.51 20.90
CA LEU A 727 11.70 -16.11 21.33
C LEU A 727 11.87 -17.22 22.38
N HIS A 728 13.10 -17.47 22.85
CA HIS A 728 13.45 -18.51 23.81
C HIS A 728 12.93 -19.90 23.38
N LEU A 729 12.99 -20.21 22.09
CA LEU A 729 12.62 -21.49 21.51
C LEU A 729 13.80 -22.44 21.53
N ASP A 730 13.53 -23.74 21.62
CA ASP A 730 14.59 -24.75 21.53
C ASP A 730 15.25 -24.69 20.14
N PRO A 731 16.58 -24.85 20.01
CA PRO A 731 17.28 -24.84 18.72
C PRO A 731 16.70 -25.84 17.69
N SER A 732 16.18 -26.99 18.18
CA SER A 732 15.54 -28.02 17.35
C SER A 732 14.11 -27.68 16.91
N THR A 733 13.57 -26.52 17.29
CA THR A 733 12.25 -26.05 16.82
C THR A 733 12.23 -25.98 15.30
N VAL A 734 11.19 -26.55 14.70
CA VAL A 734 11.02 -26.65 13.25
C VAL A 734 10.98 -25.30 12.54
N ASP A 735 11.70 -25.20 11.42
CA ASP A 735 11.84 -23.96 10.65
C ASP A 735 10.52 -23.50 10.02
N GLY A 736 9.57 -24.42 9.81
CA GLY A 736 8.22 -24.11 9.37
C GLY A 736 7.50 -23.11 10.27
N LEU A 737 7.75 -23.11 11.59
CA LEU A 737 7.20 -22.08 12.48
C LEU A 737 7.67 -20.68 12.08
N ILE A 738 8.92 -20.55 11.67
CA ILE A 738 9.57 -19.27 11.37
C ILE A 738 9.10 -18.77 9.99
N TYR A 739 9.10 -19.66 9.00
CA TYR A 739 8.91 -19.29 7.61
C TYR A 739 7.52 -19.55 7.02
N CYS A 740 6.65 -20.36 7.62
CA CYS A 740 5.28 -20.50 7.09
C CYS A 740 4.51 -19.18 7.23
N GLY A 741 3.52 -18.96 6.36
CA GLY A 741 2.68 -17.77 6.42
C GLY A 741 1.85 -17.72 7.70
N GLY A 742 1.47 -16.50 8.13
CA GLY A 742 0.61 -16.32 9.31
C GLY A 742 -0.73 -17.05 9.21
N LYS A 743 -1.31 -17.12 7.99
CA LYS A 743 -2.53 -17.88 7.71
C LYS A 743 -2.36 -19.39 7.87
N ASP A 744 -1.13 -19.91 7.81
CA ASP A 744 -0.78 -21.33 7.92
C ASP A 744 -0.14 -21.64 9.30
N GLY A 745 -0.20 -20.69 10.25
CA GLY A 745 0.27 -20.89 11.62
C GLY A 745 1.74 -20.57 11.87
N GLY A 746 2.46 -19.98 10.91
CA GLY A 746 3.85 -19.54 11.07
C GLY A 746 4.02 -18.03 11.33
N LEU A 747 5.25 -17.59 11.60
CA LEU A 747 5.62 -16.19 11.84
C LEU A 747 5.73 -15.39 10.53
N GLY A 748 5.89 -16.06 9.39
CA GLY A 748 5.89 -15.46 8.06
C GLY A 748 7.15 -14.65 7.75
N ILE A 749 8.29 -15.00 8.33
CA ILE A 749 9.59 -14.40 7.98
C ILE A 749 9.96 -14.83 6.55
N MET A 750 10.69 -13.98 5.83
CA MET A 750 11.21 -14.28 4.51
C MET A 750 12.37 -15.27 4.64
N ARG A 751 12.41 -16.31 3.80
CA ARG A 751 13.57 -17.19 3.64
C ARG A 751 14.34 -16.72 2.43
N LEU A 752 15.47 -16.04 2.64
CA LEU A 752 16.23 -15.34 1.60
C LEU A 752 16.67 -16.27 0.47
N GLU A 753 17.15 -17.47 0.79
CA GLU A 753 17.65 -18.44 -0.21
C GLU A 753 16.55 -18.97 -1.15
N LYS A 754 15.27 -18.85 -0.75
CA LYS A 754 14.11 -19.22 -1.59
C LYS A 754 13.46 -18.00 -2.24
N GLN A 755 13.40 -16.87 -1.53
CA GLN A 755 12.70 -15.67 -1.99
C GLN A 755 13.52 -14.88 -3.01
N ILE A 756 14.83 -14.71 -2.80
CA ILE A 756 15.67 -13.88 -3.67
C ILE A 756 15.77 -14.46 -5.09
N PRO A 757 16.03 -15.77 -5.31
CA PRO A 757 16.02 -16.33 -6.67
C PRO A 757 14.68 -16.18 -7.39
N LEU A 758 13.56 -16.31 -6.66
CA LEU A 758 12.22 -16.09 -7.20
C LEU A 758 12.05 -14.64 -7.66
N LEU A 759 12.54 -13.67 -6.88
CA LEU A 759 12.45 -12.25 -7.22
C LEU A 759 13.42 -11.88 -8.36
N GLN A 760 14.63 -12.45 -8.39
CA GLN A 760 15.57 -12.31 -9.51
C GLN A 760 14.95 -12.80 -10.82
N LEU A 761 14.34 -13.99 -10.80
CA LEU A 761 13.67 -14.54 -11.97
C LEU A 761 12.50 -13.66 -12.42
N LYS A 762 11.68 -13.20 -11.46
CA LYS A 762 10.55 -12.32 -11.75
C LYS A 762 11.01 -10.98 -12.34
N GLU A 763 12.10 -10.42 -11.86
CA GLU A 763 12.63 -9.16 -12.37
C GLU A 763 13.16 -9.35 -13.80
N ILE A 764 13.93 -10.40 -14.06
CA ILE A 764 14.44 -10.70 -15.41
C ILE A 764 13.28 -10.94 -16.40
N LEU A 765 12.25 -11.69 -15.98
CA LEU A 765 11.04 -11.87 -16.80
C LEU A 765 10.29 -10.57 -17.06
N GLY A 766 10.24 -9.67 -16.08
CA GLY A 766 9.68 -8.33 -16.25
C GLY A 766 10.46 -7.52 -17.28
N LEU A 767 11.79 -7.59 -17.24
CA LEU A 767 12.68 -6.90 -18.18
C LEU A 767 12.60 -7.47 -19.61
N LEU A 768 12.47 -8.80 -19.76
CA LEU A 768 12.24 -9.46 -21.05
C LEU A 768 10.90 -9.06 -21.69
N LYS A 769 9.96 -8.56 -20.88
CA LYS A 769 8.63 -8.06 -21.28
C LYS A 769 8.51 -6.55 -21.09
N SER A 770 9.62 -5.82 -21.01
CA SER A 770 9.60 -4.35 -20.89
C SER A 770 8.97 -3.71 -22.13
N GLU A 771 8.30 -2.58 -21.93
CA GLU A 771 7.77 -1.75 -23.01
C GLU A 771 8.89 -1.07 -23.83
N ASP A 772 10.10 -0.95 -23.25
CA ASP A 772 11.28 -0.47 -23.93
C ASP A 772 11.95 -1.62 -24.70
N SER A 773 11.82 -1.59 -26.03
CA SER A 773 12.34 -2.65 -26.89
C SER A 773 13.86 -2.80 -26.75
N ALA A 774 14.58 -1.70 -26.57
CA ALA A 774 16.03 -1.71 -26.44
C ALA A 774 16.47 -2.46 -25.15
N VAL A 775 15.75 -2.26 -24.04
CA VAL A 775 15.96 -3.06 -22.81
C VAL A 775 15.70 -4.52 -23.06
N SER A 776 14.51 -4.84 -23.59
CA SER A 776 14.09 -6.23 -23.74
C SER A 776 15.03 -7.02 -24.66
N SER A 777 15.50 -6.41 -25.76
CA SER A 777 16.44 -6.99 -26.70
C SER A 777 17.82 -7.21 -26.09
N VAL A 778 18.38 -6.21 -25.39
CA VAL A 778 19.67 -6.35 -24.70
C VAL A 778 19.60 -7.44 -23.62
N VAL A 779 18.54 -7.46 -22.81
CA VAL A 779 18.39 -8.47 -21.75
C VAL A 779 18.24 -9.87 -22.36
N ARG A 780 17.52 -10.01 -23.48
CA ARG A 780 17.36 -11.29 -24.20
C ARG A 780 18.67 -11.81 -24.78
N GLU A 781 19.49 -10.96 -25.40
CA GLU A 781 20.77 -11.37 -25.98
C GLU A 781 21.86 -11.62 -24.92
N SER A 782 21.85 -10.83 -23.84
CA SER A 782 22.90 -10.85 -22.81
C SER A 782 22.67 -11.85 -21.68
N THR A 783 21.43 -12.28 -21.44
CA THR A 783 21.11 -13.20 -20.33
C THR A 783 21.31 -14.67 -20.74
N PRO A 784 22.21 -15.43 -20.09
CA PRO A 784 22.39 -16.84 -20.42
C PRO A 784 21.17 -17.69 -20.04
N HIS A 785 20.70 -18.56 -20.95
CA HIS A 785 19.62 -19.52 -20.66
C HIS A 785 19.92 -20.40 -19.44
N GLU A 786 21.18 -20.75 -19.20
CA GLU A 786 21.61 -21.50 -18.02
C GLU A 786 21.27 -20.79 -16.70
N LEU A 787 21.37 -19.45 -16.66
CA LEU A 787 21.02 -18.67 -15.48
C LEU A 787 19.52 -18.80 -15.19
N LEU A 788 18.68 -18.65 -16.22
CA LEU A 788 17.23 -18.79 -16.11
C LEU A 788 16.84 -20.20 -15.65
N ASN A 789 17.39 -21.24 -16.28
CA ASN A 789 17.17 -22.63 -15.88
C ASN A 789 17.61 -22.90 -14.43
N ARG A 790 18.73 -22.32 -14.00
CA ARG A 790 19.24 -22.43 -12.62
C ARG A 790 18.32 -21.75 -11.62
N LEU A 791 17.83 -20.54 -11.91
CA LEU A 791 16.88 -19.83 -11.05
C LEU A 791 15.53 -20.55 -11.01
N TRP A 792 15.04 -21.02 -12.16
CA TRP A 792 13.79 -21.77 -12.26
C TRP A 792 13.80 -23.06 -11.42
N ARG A 793 14.85 -23.88 -11.56
CA ARG A 793 15.05 -25.08 -10.72
C ARG A 793 15.02 -24.76 -9.23
N LYS A 794 15.66 -23.66 -8.82
CA LYS A 794 15.67 -23.22 -7.42
C LYS A 794 14.28 -22.82 -6.91
N VAL A 795 13.46 -22.21 -7.76
CA VAL A 795 12.09 -21.79 -7.42
C VAL A 795 11.16 -22.99 -7.27
N LEU A 796 11.23 -23.96 -8.18
CA LEU A 796 10.39 -25.15 -8.16
C LEU A 796 10.80 -26.18 -7.10
N GLY A 797 12.10 -26.20 -6.73
CA GLY A 797 12.68 -27.17 -5.82
C GLY A 797 13.28 -28.37 -6.55
N GLU A 798 14.21 -29.07 -5.88
CA GLU A 798 15.06 -30.13 -6.47
C GLU A 798 14.31 -31.40 -6.88
N ASN A 799 13.04 -31.57 -6.47
CA ASN A 799 12.24 -32.78 -6.69
C ASN A 799 11.42 -32.78 -7.99
N VAL A 800 11.64 -31.82 -8.90
CA VAL A 800 10.92 -31.76 -10.19
C VAL A 800 11.74 -32.45 -11.27
N SER A 801 11.11 -33.40 -11.99
CA SER A 801 11.74 -34.25 -13.02
C SER A 801 12.52 -33.46 -14.06
N ARG A 802 13.65 -34.02 -14.56
CA ARG A 802 14.55 -33.37 -15.54
C ARG A 802 13.83 -32.89 -16.81
N SER A 803 12.72 -33.52 -17.22
CA SER A 803 11.94 -33.10 -18.39
C SER A 803 11.15 -31.79 -18.21
N ALA A 804 10.93 -31.32 -16.98
CA ALA A 804 10.26 -30.05 -16.67
C ALA A 804 11.25 -28.90 -16.37
N THR A 805 12.52 -29.04 -16.78
CA THR A 805 13.63 -28.16 -16.36
C THR A 805 14.05 -27.10 -17.38
N THR A 806 13.59 -27.17 -18.63
CA THR A 806 13.83 -26.13 -19.62
C THR A 806 12.89 -24.96 -19.36
N PHE A 807 13.47 -23.81 -19.06
CA PHE A 807 12.72 -22.59 -18.83
C PHE A 807 12.29 -21.98 -20.16
N ASP A 808 10.98 -21.96 -20.40
CA ASP A 808 10.36 -21.20 -21.49
C ASP A 808 9.92 -19.83 -20.95
N PRO A 809 10.60 -18.72 -21.31
CA PRO A 809 10.24 -17.37 -20.87
C PRO A 809 8.88 -16.90 -21.42
N ASP A 810 8.43 -17.44 -22.54
CA ASP A 810 7.22 -17.01 -23.25
C ASP A 810 5.99 -17.81 -22.79
N GLY A 811 6.16 -19.08 -22.39
CA GLY A 811 5.11 -19.96 -21.86
C GLY A 811 4.72 -19.76 -20.39
N ILE A 812 5.46 -18.97 -19.60
CA ILE A 812 5.16 -18.78 -18.16
C ILE A 812 4.22 -17.59 -17.94
N GLU A 813 2.98 -17.90 -17.55
CA GLU A 813 2.06 -16.90 -17.00
C GLU A 813 2.61 -16.32 -15.68
N GLY A 814 2.57 -14.98 -15.55
CA GLY A 814 3.04 -14.29 -14.33
C GLY A 814 2.33 -14.70 -13.03
N LYS A 815 1.15 -15.35 -13.12
CA LYS A 815 0.43 -15.92 -11.96
C LYS A 815 1.11 -17.17 -11.38
N THR A 816 1.90 -17.87 -12.19
CA THR A 816 2.60 -19.11 -11.80
C THR A 816 3.72 -18.82 -10.80
N LEU A 817 4.36 -17.65 -10.86
CA LEU A 817 5.46 -17.19 -9.98
C LEU A 817 4.97 -16.36 -8.79
N ASN A 818 4.15 -16.97 -7.92
CA ASN A 818 3.74 -16.35 -6.66
C ASN A 818 4.86 -16.41 -5.59
N SER A 819 5.11 -15.28 -4.91
CA SER A 819 5.98 -15.13 -3.72
C SER A 819 5.75 -16.14 -2.58
N THR A 820 4.66 -16.92 -2.59
CA THR A 820 4.36 -17.92 -1.55
C THR A 820 4.56 -19.37 -2.00
N ILE A 821 5.05 -19.65 -3.21
CA ILE A 821 5.22 -21.04 -3.72
C ILE A 821 6.03 -21.89 -2.74
N TRP A 822 7.23 -21.42 -2.38
CA TRP A 822 8.12 -22.12 -1.48
C TRP A 822 7.52 -22.30 -0.07
N ARG A 823 6.63 -21.39 0.39
CA ARG A 823 5.98 -21.50 1.70
C ARG A 823 5.03 -22.69 1.80
N LYS A 824 4.46 -23.17 0.68
CA LYS A 824 3.65 -24.39 0.67
C LYS A 824 4.51 -25.61 1.01
N SER A 825 5.71 -25.70 0.41
CA SER A 825 6.69 -26.75 0.69
C SER A 825 7.14 -26.70 2.16
N GLU A 826 7.44 -25.50 2.70
CA GLU A 826 7.77 -25.34 4.13
C GLU A 826 6.68 -25.87 5.07
N PHE A 827 5.41 -25.60 4.74
CA PHE A 827 4.29 -26.06 5.55
C PHE A 827 4.16 -27.59 5.50
N THR A 828 4.30 -28.19 4.30
CA THR A 828 4.30 -29.65 4.15
C THR A 828 5.45 -30.28 4.94
N ASN A 829 6.65 -29.72 4.86
CA ASN A 829 7.82 -30.20 5.62
C ASN A 829 7.59 -30.13 7.13
N TRP A 830 6.90 -29.09 7.62
CA TRP A 830 6.51 -28.99 9.02
C TRP A 830 5.46 -30.05 9.40
N ALA A 831 4.38 -30.15 8.62
CA ALA A 831 3.30 -31.10 8.87
C ALA A 831 3.80 -32.57 8.90
N ASN A 832 4.81 -32.90 8.09
CA ASN A 832 5.38 -34.25 8.01
C ASN A 832 6.32 -34.61 9.18
N LYS A 833 6.64 -33.68 10.10
CA LYS A 833 7.47 -34.00 11.27
C LYS A 833 6.71 -34.87 12.26
N LYS A 834 7.26 -36.05 12.59
CA LYS A 834 6.66 -37.05 13.50
C LYS A 834 6.12 -36.49 14.82
N SER A 835 6.86 -35.57 15.45
CA SER A 835 6.47 -34.95 16.74
C SER A 835 5.92 -33.53 16.57
N GLN A 836 6.72 -32.61 16.01
CA GLN A 836 6.36 -31.19 15.89
C GLN A 836 5.29 -30.88 14.82
N GLY A 837 5.00 -31.82 13.92
CA GLY A 837 4.00 -31.69 12.86
C GLY A 837 2.59 -32.16 13.24
N GLN A 838 2.44 -32.84 14.39
CA GLN A 838 1.15 -33.42 14.79
C GLN A 838 0.04 -32.36 14.94
N GLY A 839 -1.02 -32.53 14.15
CA GLY A 839 -2.20 -31.68 14.09
C GLY A 839 -1.96 -30.28 13.48
N ILE A 840 -0.81 -30.02 12.85
CA ILE A 840 -0.53 -28.73 12.20
C ILE A 840 -1.42 -28.50 10.98
N LEU A 841 -1.77 -29.57 10.25
CA LEU A 841 -2.67 -29.50 9.08
C LEU A 841 -4.00 -28.78 9.38
N LEU A 842 -4.49 -28.84 10.61
CA LEU A 842 -5.69 -28.15 11.08
C LEU A 842 -5.61 -26.63 10.97
N PHE A 843 -4.41 -26.07 11.02
CA PHE A 843 -4.17 -24.62 11.04
C PHE A 843 -3.86 -24.05 9.66
N ARG A 844 -3.88 -24.87 8.61
CA ARG A 844 -3.63 -24.41 7.24
C ARG A 844 -4.71 -23.45 6.78
N ASN A 845 -4.31 -22.31 6.22
CA ASN A 845 -5.21 -21.27 5.68
C ASN A 845 -6.35 -20.85 6.63
N ASP A 846 -6.13 -20.87 7.94
CA ASP A 846 -7.14 -20.54 8.96
C ASP A 846 -6.83 -19.20 9.63
N ASN A 847 -7.54 -18.16 9.20
CA ASN A 847 -7.37 -16.81 9.72
C ASN A 847 -7.94 -16.58 11.12
N ILE A 848 -8.85 -17.44 11.60
CA ILE A 848 -9.45 -17.31 12.94
C ILE A 848 -8.48 -17.91 13.95
N SER A 849 -8.09 -19.16 13.74
CA SER A 849 -7.23 -19.92 14.65
C SER A 849 -5.81 -19.35 14.75
N ASN A 850 -5.33 -18.72 13.68
CA ASN A 850 -3.99 -18.12 13.62
C ASN A 850 -3.98 -16.62 13.92
N HIS A 851 -5.11 -16.01 14.27
CA HIS A 851 -5.22 -14.55 14.43
C HIS A 851 -4.23 -13.97 15.46
N TRP A 852 -3.93 -14.73 16.51
CA TRP A 852 -3.03 -14.31 17.59
C TRP A 852 -1.56 -14.14 17.14
N LEU A 853 -1.14 -14.81 16.06
CA LEU A 853 0.18 -14.62 15.45
C LEU A 853 0.31 -13.27 14.74
N ILE A 854 -0.82 -12.71 14.30
CA ILE A 854 -0.88 -11.43 13.58
C ILE A 854 -1.05 -10.27 14.58
N THR A 855 -1.77 -10.51 15.67
CA THR A 855 -2.11 -9.52 16.71
C THR A 855 -1.36 -9.79 18.01
N THR A 856 -0.03 -9.83 17.94
CA THR A 856 0.82 -10.23 19.09
C THR A 856 0.64 -9.34 20.33
N HIS A 857 0.29 -8.07 20.16
CA HIS A 857 -0.01 -7.13 21.25
C HIS A 857 -1.20 -7.54 22.15
N CYS A 858 -2.00 -8.52 21.73
CA CYS A 858 -3.13 -9.05 22.50
C CYS A 858 -2.74 -10.13 23.52
N LEU A 859 -1.45 -10.50 23.59
CA LEU A 859 -0.90 -11.51 24.50
C LEU A 859 0.29 -10.92 25.25
N HIS A 860 0.51 -11.34 26.50
CA HIS A 860 1.77 -11.06 27.17
C HIS A 860 2.91 -11.86 26.50
N GLU A 861 4.15 -11.36 26.51
CA GLU A 861 5.27 -12.00 25.79
C GLU A 861 5.52 -13.45 26.21
N SER A 862 5.45 -13.73 27.52
CA SER A 862 5.60 -15.09 28.04
C SER A 862 4.49 -16.03 27.58
N GLU A 863 3.27 -15.52 27.39
CA GLU A 863 2.12 -16.28 26.86
C GLU A 863 2.28 -16.52 25.37
N PHE A 864 2.70 -15.51 24.63
CA PHE A 864 2.99 -15.62 23.19
C PHE A 864 4.04 -16.68 22.92
N ILE A 865 5.16 -16.65 23.65
CA ILE A 865 6.23 -17.65 23.52
C ILE A 865 5.73 -19.05 23.88
N LEU A 866 4.97 -19.19 24.98
CA LEU A 866 4.43 -20.49 25.38
C LEU A 866 3.39 -21.01 24.38
N ALA A 867 2.58 -20.13 23.79
CA ALA A 867 1.65 -20.46 22.71
C ALA A 867 2.38 -20.94 21.45
N LEU A 868 3.53 -20.35 21.08
CA LEU A 868 4.37 -20.83 19.99
C LEU A 868 4.91 -22.24 20.28
N LYS A 869 5.39 -22.49 21.51
CA LYS A 869 5.85 -23.82 21.94
C LYS A 869 4.71 -24.85 21.93
N LEU A 870 3.49 -24.45 22.30
CA LEU A 870 2.30 -25.30 22.18
C LEU A 870 1.95 -25.60 20.73
N ARG A 871 2.04 -24.59 19.84
CA ARG A 871 1.79 -24.75 18.40
C ARG A 871 2.74 -25.78 17.80
N THR A 872 4.03 -25.77 18.14
CA THR A 872 5.03 -26.70 17.61
C THR A 872 5.18 -28.01 18.40
N ASN A 873 4.34 -28.26 19.41
CA ASN A 873 4.48 -29.39 20.33
C ASN A 873 5.85 -29.46 21.05
N ASN A 874 6.52 -28.31 21.20
CA ASN A 874 7.86 -28.18 21.79
C ASN A 874 7.84 -27.65 23.23
N VAL A 875 6.74 -27.88 23.94
CA VAL A 875 6.71 -27.71 25.39
C VAL A 875 7.47 -28.88 26.00
N ASN A 876 8.40 -28.58 26.92
CA ASN A 876 9.22 -29.59 27.57
C ASN A 876 8.38 -30.61 28.38
N THR A 877 8.09 -31.75 27.76
CA THR A 877 7.44 -32.94 28.32
C THR A 877 8.33 -34.15 28.08
N LEU A 878 8.23 -35.21 28.89
CA LEU A 878 9.06 -36.41 28.70
C LEU A 878 8.90 -37.03 27.30
N THR A 879 7.69 -36.99 26.72
CA THR A 879 7.46 -37.48 25.34
C THR A 879 8.12 -36.60 24.28
N THR A 880 8.20 -35.28 24.51
CA THR A 880 8.94 -34.36 23.63
C THR A 880 10.46 -34.58 23.76
N GLN A 881 10.97 -34.79 24.98
CA GLN A 881 12.39 -35.04 25.24
C GLN A 881 12.87 -36.37 24.64
N SER A 882 12.05 -37.42 24.68
CA SER A 882 12.39 -38.70 24.05
C SER A 882 12.40 -38.63 22.53
N ARG A 883 11.92 -37.54 21.91
CA ARG A 883 11.87 -37.32 20.45
C ARG A 883 11.26 -38.49 19.66
N GLY A 884 10.42 -39.30 20.31
CA GLY A 884 9.83 -40.51 19.73
C GLY A 884 10.74 -41.75 19.69
N ARG A 885 11.83 -41.79 20.47
CA ARG A 885 12.81 -42.90 20.53
C ARG A 885 12.42 -44.06 21.48
N GLY A 886 11.21 -44.06 22.04
CA GLY A 886 10.75 -45.08 23.00
C GLY A 886 11.39 -44.93 24.40
N GLY A 887 10.67 -45.33 25.45
CA GLY A 887 11.08 -45.25 26.86
C GLY A 887 9.90 -45.00 27.82
N ALA A 888 10.06 -45.31 29.11
CA ALA A 888 9.04 -45.14 30.16
C ALA A 888 8.76 -43.65 30.46
N VAL A 889 8.01 -42.99 29.59
CA VAL A 889 7.71 -41.55 29.64
C VAL A 889 6.47 -41.22 30.49
N LEU A 890 6.24 -41.92 31.61
CA LEU A 890 5.05 -41.72 32.44
C LEU A 890 4.97 -40.28 32.99
N CYS A 891 3.76 -39.73 33.04
CA CYS A 891 3.48 -38.39 33.54
C CYS A 891 4.06 -38.16 34.94
N ARG A 892 4.93 -37.16 35.09
CA ARG A 892 5.60 -36.83 36.36
C ARG A 892 4.62 -36.43 37.47
N LEU A 893 3.38 -36.06 37.14
CA LEU A 893 2.34 -35.76 38.12
C LEU A 893 1.49 -36.97 38.50
N CYS A 894 0.87 -37.64 37.53
CA CYS A 894 -0.11 -38.69 37.80
C CYS A 894 0.44 -40.11 37.70
N LYS A 895 1.58 -40.31 37.03
CA LYS A 895 2.25 -41.61 36.79
C LYS A 895 1.41 -42.67 36.06
N LYS A 896 0.25 -42.31 35.49
CA LYS A 896 -0.69 -43.25 34.85
C LYS A 896 -0.56 -43.38 33.32
N GLU A 897 -0.26 -42.29 32.62
CA GLU A 897 -0.18 -42.26 31.16
C GLU A 897 1.12 -41.57 30.70
N PRO A 898 1.55 -41.79 29.44
CA PRO A 898 2.64 -41.04 28.82
C PRO A 898 2.46 -39.52 28.94
N GLU A 899 3.53 -38.83 29.35
CA GLU A 899 3.58 -37.39 29.54
C GLU A 899 3.59 -36.64 28.22
N SER A 900 2.42 -36.57 27.59
CA SER A 900 2.17 -35.81 26.37
C SER A 900 1.39 -34.54 26.66
N LEU A 901 1.47 -33.57 25.73
CA LEU A 901 0.61 -32.38 25.78
C LEU A 901 -0.88 -32.74 25.78
N CYS A 902 -1.26 -33.77 25.03
CA CYS A 902 -2.63 -34.29 25.03
C CYS A 902 -3.04 -34.76 26.44
N HIS A 903 -2.20 -35.57 27.09
CA HIS A 903 -2.44 -36.03 28.45
C HIS A 903 -2.57 -34.85 29.42
N ILE A 904 -1.58 -33.95 29.45
CA ILE A 904 -1.54 -32.81 30.38
C ILE A 904 -2.78 -31.90 30.20
N LEU A 905 -3.11 -31.55 28.96
CA LEU A 905 -4.16 -30.58 28.66
C LEU A 905 -5.57 -31.17 28.65
N SER A 906 -5.74 -32.47 28.43
CA SER A 906 -7.08 -33.08 28.26
C SER A 906 -7.42 -34.17 29.27
N ARG A 907 -6.46 -34.94 29.82
CA ARG A 907 -6.75 -36.19 30.55
C ARG A 907 -6.22 -36.28 31.98
N CYS A 908 -5.12 -35.60 32.29
CA CYS A 908 -4.40 -35.76 33.56
C CYS A 908 -5.30 -35.56 34.80
N PRO A 909 -5.50 -36.58 35.67
CA PRO A 909 -6.41 -36.45 36.82
C PRO A 909 -6.03 -35.32 37.78
N LYS A 910 -4.72 -35.12 38.00
CA LYS A 910 -4.18 -34.06 38.88
C LYS A 910 -4.44 -32.63 38.35
N LEU A 911 -4.84 -32.48 37.09
CA LEU A 911 -5.19 -31.19 36.48
C LEU A 911 -6.68 -31.06 36.17
N LYS A 912 -7.54 -32.00 36.63
CA LYS A 912 -8.99 -32.00 36.36
C LYS A 912 -9.65 -30.67 36.76
N ARG A 913 -9.37 -30.18 37.98
CA ARG A 913 -9.92 -28.90 38.48
C ARG A 913 -9.57 -27.72 37.57
N ALA A 914 -8.33 -27.64 37.08
CA ALA A 914 -7.91 -26.58 36.18
C ALA A 914 -8.64 -26.66 34.83
N ARG A 915 -8.84 -27.87 34.29
CA ARG A 915 -9.62 -28.08 33.06
C ARG A 915 -11.08 -27.66 33.22
N MET A 916 -11.72 -28.02 34.34
CA MET A 916 -13.09 -27.59 34.65
C MET A 916 -13.19 -26.06 34.74
N LEU A 917 -12.27 -25.40 35.44
CA LEU A 917 -12.24 -23.93 35.51
C LEU A 917 -12.06 -23.27 34.13
N ASN A 918 -11.25 -23.88 33.25
CA ASN A 918 -11.05 -23.38 31.90
C ASN A 918 -12.30 -23.54 31.04
N HIS A 919 -12.95 -24.70 31.15
CA HIS A 919 -14.23 -24.98 30.52
C HIS A 919 -15.29 -23.94 30.91
N ASN A 920 -15.50 -23.73 32.21
CA ASN A 920 -16.52 -22.81 32.72
C ASN A 920 -16.29 -21.37 32.23
N LYS A 921 -15.04 -20.95 32.05
CA LYS A 921 -14.70 -19.64 31.46
C LYS A 921 -15.11 -19.51 30.00
N ILE A 922 -15.08 -20.60 29.23
CA ILE A 922 -15.59 -20.60 27.84
C ILE A 922 -17.11 -20.59 27.85
N CYS A 923 -17.76 -21.39 28.69
CA CYS A 923 -19.22 -21.39 28.85
C CYS A 923 -19.74 -19.99 29.20
N ALA A 924 -19.11 -19.31 30.17
CA ALA A 924 -19.46 -17.95 30.53
C ALA A 924 -19.37 -16.98 29.35
N LEU A 925 -18.30 -17.06 28.52
CA LEU A 925 -18.15 -16.19 27.36
C LEU A 925 -19.19 -16.46 26.27
N VAL A 926 -19.60 -17.71 26.06
CA VAL A 926 -20.66 -18.08 25.12
C VAL A 926 -22.01 -17.60 25.66
N ALA A 927 -22.27 -17.80 26.96
CA ALA A 927 -23.46 -17.31 27.65
C ALA A 927 -23.61 -15.78 27.57
N ASP A 928 -22.54 -15.02 27.79
CA ASP A 928 -22.56 -13.56 27.68
C ASP A 928 -22.94 -13.09 26.27
N GLU A 929 -22.41 -13.77 25.25
CA GLU A 929 -22.70 -13.48 23.85
C GLU A 929 -24.14 -13.86 23.47
N ALA A 930 -24.65 -14.97 24.01
CA ALA A 930 -26.06 -15.37 23.90
C ALA A 930 -26.99 -14.33 24.53
N LYS A 931 -26.72 -13.91 25.78
CA LYS A 931 -27.50 -12.86 26.47
C LYS A 931 -27.54 -11.56 25.69
N ARG A 932 -26.41 -11.15 25.10
CA ARG A 932 -26.31 -9.96 24.22
C ARG A 932 -27.20 -10.05 22.97
N LYS A 933 -27.58 -11.28 22.57
CA LYS A 933 -28.49 -11.57 21.45
C LYS A 933 -29.90 -11.97 21.92
N ASN A 934 -30.25 -11.59 23.15
CA ASN A 934 -31.54 -11.82 23.79
C ASN A 934 -31.93 -13.29 23.87
N TRP A 935 -30.96 -14.19 24.09
CA TRP A 935 -31.24 -15.56 24.49
C TRP A 935 -31.34 -15.63 26.01
N GLN A 936 -32.34 -16.34 26.50
CA GLN A 936 -32.37 -16.80 27.89
C GLN A 936 -31.35 -17.93 28.04
N VAL A 937 -30.55 -17.92 29.09
CA VAL A 937 -29.44 -18.87 29.27
C VAL A 937 -29.63 -19.63 30.57
N HIS A 938 -29.79 -20.94 30.47
CA HIS A 938 -29.74 -21.87 31.59
C HIS A 938 -28.37 -22.56 31.61
N GLN A 939 -27.66 -22.56 32.74
CA GLN A 939 -26.34 -23.18 32.88
C GLN A 939 -26.45 -24.43 33.74
N GLU A 940 -25.78 -25.52 33.34
CA GLU A 940 -25.71 -26.78 34.09
C GLU A 940 -27.08 -27.27 34.60
N LYS A 941 -28.15 -27.14 33.79
CA LYS A 941 -29.50 -27.58 34.18
C LYS A 941 -29.60 -29.11 34.16
N HIS A 942 -30.18 -29.70 35.20
CA HIS A 942 -30.29 -31.15 35.37
C HIS A 942 -31.57 -31.69 34.73
N PHE A 943 -31.45 -32.67 33.85
CA PHE A 943 -32.56 -33.40 33.25
C PHE A 943 -32.47 -34.87 33.65
N LYS A 944 -33.41 -35.36 34.46
CA LYS A 944 -33.45 -36.74 34.94
C LYS A 944 -34.31 -37.59 34.01
N SER A 945 -33.77 -38.71 33.55
CA SER A 945 -34.44 -39.73 32.74
C SER A 945 -34.30 -41.07 33.43
N GLU A 946 -35.41 -41.81 33.55
CA GLU A 946 -35.41 -43.15 34.15
C GLU A 946 -34.66 -44.17 33.28
N ALA A 947 -34.69 -44.00 31.95
CA ALA A 947 -34.05 -44.90 31.00
C ALA A 947 -32.57 -44.57 30.71
N THR A 948 -32.17 -43.29 30.78
CA THR A 948 -30.84 -42.81 30.31
C THR A 948 -30.02 -42.09 31.38
N GLY A 949 -30.52 -42.02 32.63
CA GLY A 949 -29.85 -41.37 33.75
C GLY A 949 -30.00 -39.85 33.77
N THR A 950 -29.07 -39.13 34.41
CA THR A 950 -29.11 -37.65 34.48
C THR A 950 -28.23 -37.00 33.41
N GLY A 951 -28.84 -36.18 32.56
CA GLY A 951 -28.16 -35.33 31.59
C GLY A 951 -27.99 -33.91 32.12
N VAL A 952 -26.74 -33.42 32.14
CA VAL A 952 -26.41 -32.04 32.54
C VAL A 952 -25.63 -31.37 31.40
N PRO A 953 -26.30 -30.78 30.39
CA PRO A 953 -25.62 -29.97 29.38
C PRO A 953 -25.08 -28.68 30.01
N ASP A 954 -23.97 -28.17 29.47
CA ASP A 954 -23.31 -26.99 30.05
C ASP A 954 -24.16 -25.72 29.88
N LEU A 955 -24.81 -25.56 28.72
CA LEU A 955 -25.69 -24.43 28.41
C LEU A 955 -26.94 -24.89 27.67
N VAL A 956 -28.11 -24.34 28.04
CA VAL A 956 -29.34 -24.39 27.25
C VAL A 956 -29.76 -22.97 26.96
N LEU A 957 -29.71 -22.58 25.68
CA LEU A 957 -30.06 -21.23 25.21
C LEU A 957 -31.47 -21.26 24.65
N VAL A 958 -32.40 -20.47 25.20
CA VAL A 958 -33.81 -20.43 24.76
C VAL A 958 -34.16 -19.08 24.15
N ARG A 959 -34.83 -19.09 22.98
CA ARG A 959 -35.38 -17.89 22.33
C ARG A 959 -36.53 -18.28 21.38
N ASN A 960 -37.68 -17.63 21.52
CA ASN A 960 -38.86 -17.80 20.66
C ASN A 960 -39.27 -19.29 20.51
N GLY A 961 -39.45 -20.00 21.62
CA GLY A 961 -39.86 -21.41 21.60
C GLY A 961 -38.79 -22.40 21.11
N LYS A 962 -37.62 -21.94 20.67
CA LYS A 962 -36.49 -22.78 20.25
C LYS A 962 -35.39 -22.82 21.31
N ALA A 963 -34.79 -24.00 21.53
CA ALA A 963 -33.57 -24.14 22.33
C ALA A 963 -32.35 -24.63 21.56
N LEU A 964 -31.17 -24.13 21.95
CA LEU A 964 -29.86 -24.66 21.57
C LEU A 964 -29.20 -25.28 22.81
N VAL A 965 -29.00 -26.59 22.82
CA VAL A 965 -28.36 -27.35 23.89
C VAL A 965 -26.88 -27.51 23.57
N LEU A 966 -26.01 -26.87 24.34
CA LEU A 966 -24.58 -26.83 24.09
C LEU A 966 -23.80 -27.53 25.20
N ASP A 967 -22.83 -28.35 24.80
CA ASP A 967 -21.82 -28.89 25.72
C ASP A 967 -20.42 -28.53 25.21
N VAL A 968 -19.69 -27.78 26.03
CA VAL A 968 -18.41 -27.17 25.70
C VAL A 968 -17.29 -28.13 26.05
N ALA A 969 -16.29 -28.24 25.17
CA ALA A 969 -15.11 -29.04 25.45
C ALA A 969 -13.85 -28.30 25.02
N ILE A 970 -12.78 -28.35 25.82
CA ILE A 970 -11.46 -27.89 25.38
C ILE A 970 -10.59 -29.12 25.15
N CYS A 971 -10.29 -29.41 23.89
CA CYS A 971 -9.67 -30.68 23.49
C CYS A 971 -8.35 -30.45 22.75
N PHE A 972 -7.35 -31.28 23.04
CA PHE A 972 -6.10 -31.26 22.28
C PHE A 972 -6.29 -31.87 20.89
N GLU A 973 -6.13 -31.04 19.87
CA GLU A 973 -6.48 -31.33 18.49
C GLU A 973 -5.34 -32.03 17.73
N ARG A 974 -5.31 -33.38 17.73
CA ARG A 974 -4.22 -34.17 17.09
C ARG A 974 -4.42 -34.38 15.59
N SER A 975 -5.67 -34.50 15.16
CA SER A 975 -6.08 -34.79 13.78
C SER A 975 -7.32 -34.00 13.38
N THR A 976 -7.64 -34.00 12.08
CA THR A 976 -8.84 -33.38 11.51
C THR A 976 -10.14 -33.89 12.14
N ARG A 977 -10.19 -35.18 12.53
CA ARG A 977 -11.37 -35.77 13.17
C ARG A 977 -11.45 -35.51 14.68
N SER A 978 -10.37 -35.10 15.35
CA SER A 978 -10.34 -35.05 16.83
C SER A 978 -11.40 -34.14 17.44
N LEU A 979 -11.74 -33.01 16.79
CA LEU A 979 -12.76 -32.08 17.29
C LEU A 979 -14.15 -32.49 16.83
N ALA A 980 -14.31 -32.92 15.56
CA ALA A 980 -15.57 -33.40 15.03
C ALA A 980 -16.11 -34.61 15.82
N SER A 981 -15.25 -35.59 16.14
CA SER A 981 -15.64 -36.75 16.94
C SER A 981 -16.11 -36.39 18.35
N VAL A 982 -15.55 -35.33 18.94
CA VAL A 982 -16.01 -34.82 20.25
C VAL A 982 -17.37 -34.16 20.09
N ALA A 983 -17.58 -33.36 19.04
CA ALA A 983 -18.89 -32.77 18.77
C ALA A 983 -19.97 -33.85 18.59
N GLU A 984 -19.72 -34.83 17.73
CA GLU A 984 -20.63 -35.96 17.45
C GLU A 984 -20.94 -36.77 18.71
N TYR A 985 -19.91 -37.07 19.52
CA TYR A 985 -20.11 -37.78 20.80
C TYR A 985 -21.03 -36.99 21.73
N LYS A 986 -20.84 -35.68 21.86
CA LYS A 986 -21.67 -34.82 22.72
C LYS A 986 -23.09 -34.70 22.19
N ILE A 987 -23.28 -34.63 20.88
CA ILE A 987 -24.61 -34.70 20.26
C ILE A 987 -25.30 -36.01 20.66
N ARG A 988 -24.68 -37.16 20.36
CA ARG A 988 -25.24 -38.48 20.74
C ARG A 988 -25.54 -38.61 22.23
N LYS A 989 -24.71 -38.01 23.10
CA LYS A 989 -24.90 -38.04 24.55
C LYS A 989 -26.18 -37.29 24.99
N TYR A 990 -26.48 -36.13 24.40
CA TYR A 990 -27.60 -35.29 24.85
C TYR A 990 -28.86 -35.37 23.99
N THR A 991 -28.80 -35.94 22.78
CA THR A 991 -29.99 -36.18 21.94
C THR A 991 -31.11 -36.91 22.68
N PRO A 992 -30.85 -37.97 23.50
CA PRO A 992 -31.93 -38.65 24.24
C PRO A 992 -32.66 -37.76 25.26
N PHE A 993 -32.07 -36.64 25.67
CA PHE A 993 -32.68 -35.71 26.64
C PHE A 993 -33.52 -34.61 25.98
N VAL A 994 -33.51 -34.50 24.65
CA VAL A 994 -34.25 -33.46 23.91
C VAL A 994 -35.75 -33.44 24.24
N PRO A 995 -36.48 -34.57 24.26
CA PRO A 995 -37.91 -34.56 24.60
C PRO A 995 -38.18 -34.03 26.03
N LEU A 996 -37.32 -34.37 26.99
CA LEU A 996 -37.42 -33.89 28.36
C LEU A 996 -37.14 -32.39 28.45
N ILE A 997 -36.13 -31.90 27.73
CA ILE A 997 -35.79 -30.48 27.67
C ILE A 997 -36.95 -29.68 27.07
N MET A 998 -37.57 -30.19 26.00
CA MET A 998 -38.72 -29.53 25.37
C MET A 998 -39.94 -29.48 26.29
N LYS A 999 -40.23 -30.57 27.02
CA LYS A 999 -41.32 -30.62 27.99
C LYS A 999 -41.09 -29.68 29.18
N ASP A 1000 -39.90 -29.73 29.79
CA ASP A 1000 -39.56 -28.98 31.01
C ASP A 1000 -39.42 -27.46 30.77
N LEU A 1001 -39.04 -27.06 29.55
CA LEU A 1001 -38.90 -25.65 29.18
C LEU A 1001 -40.02 -25.13 28.27
N GLN A 1002 -41.05 -25.95 28.00
CA GLN A 1002 -42.20 -25.61 27.13
C GLN A 1002 -41.77 -25.06 25.77
N LEU A 1003 -41.07 -25.87 24.98
CA LEU A 1003 -40.42 -25.47 23.73
C LEU A 1003 -41.03 -26.17 22.50
N ASP A 1004 -41.06 -25.46 21.38
CA ASP A 1004 -41.47 -25.97 20.07
C ASP A 1004 -40.39 -26.85 19.42
N SER A 1005 -39.12 -26.55 19.66
CA SER A 1005 -37.99 -27.32 19.12
C SER A 1005 -36.72 -27.16 19.95
N ALA A 1006 -35.86 -28.18 19.95
CA ALA A 1006 -34.53 -28.11 20.55
C ALA A 1006 -33.48 -28.83 19.71
N GLU A 1007 -32.33 -28.19 19.51
CA GLU A 1007 -31.19 -28.73 18.75
C GLU A 1007 -29.98 -28.89 19.67
N VAL A 1008 -29.33 -30.05 19.58
CA VAL A 1008 -28.12 -30.36 20.36
C VAL A 1008 -26.88 -30.09 19.50
N HIS A 1009 -25.95 -29.31 20.04
CA HIS A 1009 -24.67 -29.03 19.41
C HIS A 1009 -23.51 -29.30 20.36
N GLY A 1010 -22.55 -30.12 19.93
CA GLY A 1010 -21.27 -30.20 20.59
C GLY A 1010 -20.43 -28.95 20.29
N PHE A 1011 -19.82 -28.34 21.31
CA PHE A 1011 -19.04 -27.12 21.19
C PHE A 1011 -17.55 -27.32 21.55
N PRO A 1012 -16.80 -28.12 20.77
CA PRO A 1012 -15.38 -28.36 21.05
C PRO A 1012 -14.52 -27.18 20.59
N VAL A 1013 -13.64 -26.66 21.43
CA VAL A 1013 -12.63 -25.65 21.08
C VAL A 1013 -11.24 -26.28 21.23
N GLY A 1014 -10.37 -26.05 20.24
CA GLY A 1014 -9.02 -26.61 20.27
C GLY A 1014 -8.17 -26.01 21.37
N ALA A 1015 -7.45 -26.86 22.11
CA ALA A 1015 -6.54 -26.45 23.17
C ALA A 1015 -5.39 -25.56 22.64
N ARG A 1016 -4.99 -25.70 21.37
CA ARG A 1016 -4.02 -24.83 20.69
C ARG A 1016 -4.69 -23.69 19.91
N GLY A 1017 -5.94 -23.36 20.27
CA GLY A 1017 -6.72 -22.29 19.69
C GLY A 1017 -7.31 -22.61 18.31
N LYS A 1018 -7.49 -23.90 17.96
CA LYS A 1018 -8.24 -24.25 16.75
C LYS A 1018 -9.71 -23.91 16.92
N TRP A 1019 -10.25 -23.16 15.95
CA TRP A 1019 -11.67 -22.91 15.81
C TRP A 1019 -12.28 -23.92 14.81
N PRO A 1020 -13.22 -24.78 15.23
CA PRO A 1020 -13.93 -25.69 14.34
C PRO A 1020 -15.03 -25.01 13.53
N LYS A 1021 -15.51 -25.68 12.48
CA LYS A 1021 -16.64 -25.18 11.68
C LYS A 1021 -17.97 -25.34 12.44
N GLU A 1022 -18.10 -26.40 13.20
CA GLU A 1022 -19.22 -26.79 14.04
C GLU A 1022 -19.60 -25.65 15.01
N CYS A 1023 -18.63 -25.10 15.74
CA CYS A 1023 -18.87 -23.93 16.60
C CYS A 1023 -19.32 -22.66 15.84
N SER A 1024 -19.00 -22.55 14.54
CA SER A 1024 -19.43 -21.40 13.74
C SER A 1024 -20.91 -21.45 13.39
N VAL A 1025 -21.48 -22.66 13.28
CA VAL A 1025 -22.91 -22.90 13.06
C VAL A 1025 -23.71 -22.42 14.27
N VAL A 1026 -23.26 -22.78 15.48
CA VAL A 1026 -23.88 -22.32 16.74
C VAL A 1026 -23.91 -20.79 16.81
N LEU A 1027 -22.80 -20.11 16.49
CA LEU A 1027 -22.78 -18.63 16.48
C LEU A 1027 -23.74 -18.04 15.41
N GLU A 1028 -23.98 -18.75 14.32
CA GLU A 1028 -24.93 -18.36 13.28
C GLU A 1028 -26.37 -18.47 13.77
N GLU A 1029 -26.73 -19.60 14.38
CA GLU A 1029 -28.05 -19.86 14.96
C GLU A 1029 -28.37 -18.88 16.10
N MET A 1030 -27.36 -18.51 16.90
CA MET A 1030 -27.48 -17.46 17.91
C MET A 1030 -27.89 -16.08 17.33
N GLY A 1031 -27.77 -15.87 16.02
CA GLY A 1031 -28.14 -14.63 15.33
C GLY A 1031 -27.00 -13.61 15.23
N LEU A 1032 -25.74 -14.06 15.26
CA LEU A 1032 -24.58 -13.18 15.03
C LEU A 1032 -24.37 -12.96 13.52
N SER A 1033 -24.15 -11.71 13.15
CA SER A 1033 -23.74 -11.34 11.79
C SER A 1033 -22.37 -11.93 11.46
N LYS A 1034 -22.04 -12.07 10.16
CA LYS A 1034 -20.76 -12.60 9.68
C LYS A 1034 -19.53 -11.92 10.30
N THR A 1035 -19.61 -10.61 10.57
CA THR A 1035 -18.52 -9.84 11.20
C THR A 1035 -18.41 -10.13 12.70
N GLU A 1036 -19.54 -10.19 13.40
CA GLU A 1036 -19.60 -10.55 14.83
C GLU A 1036 -19.08 -11.98 15.04
N ARG A 1037 -19.55 -12.96 14.24
CA ARG A 1037 -19.09 -14.37 14.31
C ARG A 1037 -17.58 -14.47 14.26
N LYS A 1038 -16.94 -13.78 13.30
CA LYS A 1038 -15.47 -13.77 13.18
C LYS A 1038 -14.79 -13.16 14.40
N SER A 1039 -15.36 -12.08 14.95
CA SER A 1039 -14.80 -11.41 16.14
C SER A 1039 -14.88 -12.31 17.37
N VAL A 1040 -16.06 -12.89 17.62
CA VAL A 1040 -16.31 -13.81 18.74
C VAL A 1040 -15.48 -15.07 18.61
N ALA A 1041 -15.44 -15.70 17.44
CA ALA A 1041 -14.62 -16.88 17.18
C ALA A 1041 -13.14 -16.64 17.47
N LYS A 1042 -12.58 -15.49 17.04
CA LYS A 1042 -11.20 -15.10 17.37
C LYS A 1042 -10.99 -14.91 18.86
N LYS A 1043 -11.95 -14.29 19.56
CA LYS A 1043 -11.90 -14.08 21.02
C LYS A 1043 -11.90 -15.41 21.76
N LEU A 1044 -12.81 -16.33 21.42
CA LEU A 1044 -12.94 -17.65 22.04
C LEU A 1044 -11.73 -18.55 21.74
N ALA A 1045 -11.31 -18.65 20.48
CA ALA A 1045 -10.12 -19.41 20.10
C ALA A 1045 -8.85 -18.93 20.81
N LYS A 1046 -8.64 -17.61 20.89
CA LYS A 1046 -7.54 -17.01 21.66
C LYS A 1046 -7.66 -17.34 23.15
N ARG A 1047 -8.87 -17.26 23.71
CA ARG A 1047 -9.09 -17.54 25.13
C ARG A 1047 -8.80 -19.00 25.46
N ALA A 1048 -9.25 -19.95 24.64
CA ALA A 1048 -8.95 -21.37 24.83
C ALA A 1048 -7.43 -21.64 24.83
N LEU A 1049 -6.69 -21.03 23.90
CA LEU A 1049 -5.23 -21.10 23.86
C LEU A 1049 -4.59 -20.56 25.15
N LEU A 1050 -5.01 -19.39 25.63
CA LEU A 1050 -4.52 -18.79 26.88
C LEU A 1050 -4.78 -19.69 28.09
N LEU A 1051 -5.98 -20.25 28.19
CA LEU A 1051 -6.34 -21.18 29.25
C LEU A 1051 -5.47 -22.45 29.23
N SER A 1052 -5.14 -22.94 28.04
CA SER A 1052 -4.16 -24.03 27.89
C SER A 1052 -2.77 -23.61 28.36
N THR A 1053 -2.31 -22.39 28.05
CA THR A 1053 -1.02 -21.91 28.56
C THR A 1053 -1.00 -21.83 30.09
N ASP A 1054 -2.11 -21.45 30.72
CA ASP A 1054 -2.22 -21.38 32.18
C ASP A 1054 -2.18 -22.77 32.82
N THR A 1055 -2.83 -23.77 32.21
CA THR A 1055 -2.71 -25.17 32.62
C THR A 1055 -1.27 -25.66 32.57
N ILE A 1056 -0.51 -25.30 31.53
CA ILE A 1056 0.92 -25.66 31.44
C ILE A 1056 1.76 -24.94 32.50
N LYS A 1057 1.49 -23.66 32.79
CA LYS A 1057 2.16 -22.93 33.88
C LYS A 1057 1.88 -23.60 35.23
N LEU A 1058 0.63 -23.98 35.50
CA LEU A 1058 0.24 -24.71 36.70
C LEU A 1058 0.94 -26.06 36.79
N TYR A 1059 0.94 -26.84 35.71
CA TYR A 1059 1.66 -28.11 35.63
C TYR A 1059 3.14 -27.94 36.01
N ARG A 1060 3.83 -26.95 35.44
CA ARG A 1060 5.24 -26.65 35.78
C ARG A 1060 5.40 -26.23 37.25
N LYS A 1061 4.47 -25.44 37.79
CA LYS A 1061 4.49 -25.04 39.21
C LYS A 1061 4.33 -26.25 40.13
N LEU A 1062 3.43 -27.17 39.82
CA LEU A 1062 3.22 -28.40 40.59
C LEU A 1062 4.44 -29.34 40.53
N LEU A 1063 5.13 -29.41 39.39
CA LEU A 1063 6.40 -30.13 39.30
C LEU A 1063 7.48 -29.54 40.19
N LYS A 1064 7.59 -28.20 40.23
CA LYS A 1064 8.58 -27.51 41.07
C LYS A 1064 8.32 -27.66 42.57
N LYS A 1065 7.06 -27.86 42.99
CA LYS A 1065 6.71 -28.12 44.40
C LYS A 1065 6.98 -29.56 44.85
N ARG A 1066 7.23 -30.48 43.92
CA ARG A 1066 7.51 -31.90 44.17
C ARG A 1066 9.00 -32.25 44.14
N LYS A 1067 9.78 -31.36 43.54
CA LYS A 1067 11.24 -31.31 43.71
C LYS A 1067 11.51 -30.48 44.94
#